data_AF-A0A4V0I445-F1
#
_entry.id   AF-A0A4V0I445-F1
#
_cell.length_a   1.000
_cell.length_b   1.000
_cell.length_c   1.000
_cell.angle_alpha   90.00
_cell.angle_beta   90.00
_cell.angle_gamma   90.00
#
_symmetry.space_group_name_H-M   'P 1'
#
loop_
_entity.id
_entity.type
_entity.pdbx_description
1 polymer ?
#
loop_
_entity_poly.entity_id
_entity_poly.type
_entity_poly.pdbx_seq_one_letter_code
_entity_poly.pdbx_strand_id
1 'polypeptide(L)'
;MADEPPQHAPEPGSTQTRLISGPSGLPPLFRSTGSPTDTAPARPGGPAPDRIGRFEVRACLGGGAFGWVYRAFDPTLRREVAIKLPRAERLRTPGDRARFLNEARAAATIRHPHVVPVYEIGDADGTPFIVMGYVPGETLADILGERGGPFPTHEAARVVASLALAVQAAHDRGVVHRDLKPANVLFDPDHGEYVVSDFGLARVTDPDDPKESATGVAGTPAYMPPEQARGDSAAVGPRSDVYALGVMLFELLTGKLPFTGGSVAEVIARVLTAPPPPPSALRPDVPPGLDAVCRQAMAKAPDDRFATAQDMAAALGPFLAPELTAALAQSTVAFDAPPVATPPRRAGRPLVWAALGVALIGAAAALGVALWPGPTTTPTAPTPPVPAPVDEPPTPIPTPVAKDDPDRRAAEWVLRTGGTLGVLDTRTGTRLVPKAVADLPAAFRVTHVALPYKADLTDAAVLGPLRGLSGLEDARFESCRGLTDVGFTELAHLPALAHLSLKMCPRVTDRGLAALARHPALREFYFTGSKATPAGLADVSTAPHLEVLSVHGHAVTDEWLAAASKATGLHQLYCGYSLGRPGAGVTAVGLKHLAPLTKLYLLDLDSAVLEPGALKGLPDLPALDQLYVRKTPVADADLPHLLRFPRLMHLGLHHTAVTDKGLATVARLPNLKQLHLDGTSVTDAGLDTLRACKKLEYLSVSGTKVSPAAVAEFRRALPRCEVNTAPHGD
;
A
#
# COMPACT_ATOMS: atom_id res chain seq x y z
N MET A 1 37.39 48.40 31.11
CA MET A 1 38.09 49.65 30.77
C MET A 1 37.89 49.81 29.27
N ALA A 2 36.83 50.51 28.85
CA ALA A 2 36.68 51.99 28.85
C ALA A 2 37.33 52.58 27.58
N ASP A 3 36.76 53.55 26.86
CA ASP A 3 35.58 54.38 27.15
C ASP A 3 34.82 54.82 25.86
N GLU A 4 33.76 55.62 26.01
CA GLU A 4 32.72 55.92 24.99
C GLU A 4 33.00 57.21 24.12
N PRO A 5 32.04 58.03 23.58
CA PRO A 5 32.10 58.62 22.22
C PRO A 5 32.37 60.17 22.23
N PRO A 6 31.98 61.06 21.25
CA PRO A 6 30.59 61.35 20.82
C PRO A 6 30.30 61.94 19.39
N GLN A 7 29.02 61.84 19.00
CA GLN A 7 28.11 62.82 18.30
C GLN A 7 28.63 64.08 17.56
N HIS A 8 28.02 64.41 16.41
CA HIS A 8 27.10 65.59 16.27
C HIS A 8 26.29 65.64 14.95
N ALA A 9 25.06 66.15 15.02
CA ALA A 9 24.21 66.58 13.90
C ALA A 9 24.15 68.14 13.84
N PRO A 10 23.38 68.77 12.92
CA PRO A 10 21.97 69.08 13.29
C PRO A 10 20.93 69.09 12.14
N GLU A 11 19.65 69.09 12.52
CA GLU A 11 18.47 69.39 11.67
C GLU A 11 18.22 70.92 11.53
N PRO A 12 17.14 71.38 10.84
CA PRO A 12 15.74 71.38 11.37
C PRO A 12 14.71 70.82 10.34
N GLY A 13 13.49 70.38 10.66
CA GLY A 13 12.56 70.68 11.75
C GLY A 13 11.61 71.84 11.38
N SER A 14 10.31 71.92 11.72
CA SER A 14 9.28 70.96 12.19
C SER A 14 7.92 71.69 12.33
N THR A 15 6.76 71.05 12.08
CA THR A 15 5.43 71.37 12.66
C THR A 15 4.40 70.28 12.25
N GLN A 16 3.91 69.40 13.16
CA GLN A 16 2.69 69.52 14.01
C GLN A 16 1.36 69.50 13.20
N THR A 17 0.29 68.73 13.51
CA THR A 17 -0.30 68.35 14.83
C THR A 17 -1.07 66.99 14.84
N ARG A 18 -1.27 66.46 16.06
CA ARG A 18 -1.87 65.20 16.60
C ARG A 18 -3.32 64.77 16.25
N LEU A 19 -3.52 63.42 16.28
CA LEU A 19 -4.66 62.58 16.83
C LEU A 19 -6.09 62.80 16.25
N ILE A 20 -7.11 61.91 16.32
CA ILE A 20 -7.49 60.79 17.22
C ILE A 20 -8.31 59.71 16.43
N SER A 21 -8.38 58.45 16.92
CA SER A 21 -9.42 57.38 16.71
C SER A 21 -9.71 56.76 15.31
N GLY A 22 -9.82 55.42 15.26
CA GLY A 22 -10.51 54.65 14.19
C GLY A 22 -11.97 54.33 14.55
N PRO A 23 -12.61 53.22 14.08
CA PRO A 23 -12.12 52.15 13.20
C PRO A 23 -13.06 51.83 11.99
N SER A 24 -12.84 50.68 11.34
CA SER A 24 -13.75 49.93 10.42
C SER A 24 -13.76 50.29 8.93
N GLY A 25 -13.54 49.28 8.07
CA GLY A 25 -13.82 49.34 6.62
C GLY A 25 -12.98 48.41 5.73
N LEU A 26 -13.49 47.20 5.42
CA LEU A 26 -13.17 46.49 4.16
C LEU A 26 -13.80 47.28 3.00
N PRO A 27 -13.16 47.44 1.82
CA PRO A 27 -13.22 46.44 0.73
C PRO A 27 -12.01 46.58 -0.27
N PRO A 28 -12.09 46.17 -1.57
CA PRO A 28 -12.83 45.08 -2.22
C PRO A 28 -11.92 44.03 -2.92
N LEU A 29 -12.53 42.90 -3.29
CA LEU A 29 -11.95 41.89 -4.20
C LEU A 29 -11.80 42.44 -5.63
N PHE A 30 -10.64 42.22 -6.26
CA PHE A 30 -10.43 42.52 -7.68
C PHE A 30 -10.95 41.40 -8.59
N ARG A 31 -11.84 41.76 -9.53
CA ARG A 31 -12.04 41.02 -10.79
C ARG A 31 -11.28 41.77 -11.90
N SER A 32 -10.50 41.06 -12.72
CA SER A 32 -10.32 41.41 -14.13
C SER A 32 -9.75 40.25 -14.95
N THR A 33 -10.67 39.54 -15.60
CA THR A 33 -10.59 39.00 -16.98
C THR A 33 -9.22 38.83 -17.66
N GLY A 34 -8.83 37.58 -17.89
CA GLY A 34 -7.96 37.12 -18.97
C GLY A 34 -8.52 35.83 -19.57
N SER A 35 -8.45 35.66 -20.89
CA SER A 35 -8.96 34.48 -21.60
C SER A 35 -8.15 33.20 -21.28
N PRO A 36 -8.76 32.00 -21.31
CA PRO A 36 -8.13 30.78 -20.81
C PRO A 36 -7.07 30.22 -21.78
N THR A 37 -5.82 30.59 -21.59
CA THR A 37 -4.69 29.77 -22.05
C THR A 37 -4.41 28.69 -21.01
N ASP A 38 -4.62 27.44 -21.42
CA ASP A 38 -4.37 26.24 -20.63
C ASP A 38 -2.88 26.07 -20.32
N THR A 39 -2.44 26.59 -19.16
CA THR A 39 -1.12 26.35 -18.58
C THR A 39 -1.27 25.62 -17.25
N ALA A 40 -1.52 24.32 -17.33
CA ALA A 40 -1.50 23.42 -16.18
C ALA A 40 -0.12 23.42 -15.48
N PRO A 41 -0.06 23.27 -14.14
CA PRO A 41 1.20 23.16 -13.40
C PRO A 41 1.97 21.88 -13.74
N ALA A 42 3.27 21.87 -13.44
CA ALA A 42 4.20 20.84 -13.91
C ALA A 42 3.94 19.45 -13.31
N ARG A 43 3.95 18.42 -14.18
CA ARG A 43 3.64 17.02 -13.84
C ARG A 43 4.68 16.33 -12.92
N PRO A 44 4.24 15.65 -11.84
CA PRO A 44 5.05 14.67 -11.10
C PRO A 44 4.94 13.24 -11.69
N GLY A 45 5.96 12.42 -11.40
CA GLY A 45 6.32 11.05 -11.84
C GLY A 45 5.27 10.04 -12.36
N GLY A 46 5.75 9.13 -13.23
CA GLY A 46 5.08 7.95 -13.78
C GLY A 46 4.88 8.04 -15.31
N PRO A 47 5.03 6.94 -16.08
CA PRO A 47 4.60 6.89 -17.47
C PRO A 47 3.12 6.59 -17.40
N ALA A 48 2.33 7.62 -17.07
CA ALA A 48 0.90 7.53 -16.95
C ALA A 48 0.37 6.91 -18.26
N PRO A 49 -0.19 5.69 -18.24
CA PRO A 49 -0.64 5.05 -19.47
C PRO A 49 -1.72 5.93 -20.09
N ASP A 50 -1.66 6.17 -21.41
CA ASP A 50 -2.57 7.12 -22.08
C ASP A 50 -4.04 6.88 -21.72
N ARG A 51 -4.40 5.62 -21.42
CA ARG A 51 -5.70 5.22 -20.90
C ARG A 51 -5.57 4.17 -19.80
N ILE A 52 -6.49 4.20 -18.85
CA ILE A 52 -6.75 3.12 -17.88
C ILE A 52 -8.15 2.61 -18.15
N GLY A 53 -8.28 1.42 -18.75
CA GLY A 53 -9.57 0.91 -19.23
C GLY A 53 -10.24 1.90 -20.20
N ARG A 54 -11.37 2.50 -19.80
CA ARG A 54 -12.07 3.53 -20.61
C ARG A 54 -11.59 4.97 -20.38
N PHE A 55 -10.86 5.23 -19.30
CA PHE A 55 -10.54 6.58 -18.84
C PHE A 55 -9.28 7.09 -19.53
N GLU A 56 -9.29 8.35 -19.98
CA GLU A 56 -8.16 9.00 -20.64
C GLU A 56 -7.30 9.71 -19.60
N VAL A 57 -6.05 9.30 -19.43
CA VAL A 57 -5.20 9.84 -18.36
C VAL A 57 -4.62 11.20 -18.77
N ARG A 58 -4.69 12.18 -17.86
CA ARG A 58 -4.30 13.57 -18.10
C ARG A 58 -3.00 13.93 -17.37
N ALA A 59 -2.85 13.45 -16.14
CA ALA A 59 -1.64 13.58 -15.32
C ALA A 59 -1.57 12.48 -14.25
N CYS A 60 -0.36 12.19 -13.76
CA CYS A 60 -0.21 11.59 -12.42
C CYS A 60 -0.37 12.72 -11.38
N LEU A 61 -1.12 12.44 -10.31
CA LEU A 61 -1.31 13.34 -9.17
C LEU A 61 -0.32 13.01 -8.05
N GLY A 62 0.08 11.74 -7.90
CA GLY A 62 1.08 11.34 -6.92
C GLY A 62 1.27 9.82 -6.83
N GLY A 63 2.33 9.40 -6.14
CA GLY A 63 2.67 7.99 -5.93
C GLY A 63 3.19 7.73 -4.52
N GLY A 64 2.44 6.96 -3.73
CA GLY A 64 2.79 6.62 -2.35
C GLY A 64 3.12 5.13 -2.17
N ALA A 65 3.33 4.69 -0.93
CA ALA A 65 3.54 3.28 -0.57
C ALA A 65 2.33 2.36 -0.91
N PHE A 66 1.17 2.95 -1.20
CA PHE A 66 -0.09 2.24 -1.45
C PHE A 66 -0.48 2.16 -2.93
N GLY A 67 0.16 2.94 -3.80
CA GLY A 67 -0.22 3.01 -5.21
C GLY A 67 0.15 4.32 -5.89
N TRP A 68 -0.26 4.42 -7.16
CA TRP A 68 -0.25 5.64 -7.97
C TRP A 68 -1.67 6.20 -8.06
N VAL A 69 -1.81 7.53 -8.08
CA VAL A 69 -3.08 8.23 -8.29
C VAL A 69 -2.95 9.10 -9.52
N TYR A 70 -3.87 8.96 -10.47
CA TYR A 70 -3.88 9.68 -11.74
C TYR A 70 -5.13 10.53 -11.90
N ARG A 71 -4.99 11.76 -12.41
CA ARG A 71 -6.09 12.56 -12.94
C ARG A 71 -6.44 12.03 -14.32
N ALA A 72 -7.69 11.67 -14.54
CA ALA A 72 -8.19 11.15 -15.81
C ALA A 72 -9.55 11.74 -16.17
N PHE A 73 -9.93 11.64 -17.44
CA PHE A 73 -11.23 12.01 -17.96
C PHE A 73 -12.05 10.75 -18.26
N ASP A 74 -13.30 10.70 -17.80
CA ASP A 74 -14.27 9.67 -18.20
C ASP A 74 -15.01 10.17 -19.45
N PRO A 75 -14.72 9.65 -20.66
CA PRO A 75 -15.38 10.10 -21.88
C PRO A 75 -16.86 9.71 -21.94
N THR A 76 -17.31 8.73 -21.14
CA THR A 76 -18.71 8.30 -21.08
C THR A 76 -19.56 9.25 -20.24
N LEU A 77 -19.05 9.64 -19.07
CA LEU A 77 -19.74 10.55 -18.15
C LEU A 77 -19.35 12.03 -18.35
N ARG A 78 -18.36 12.30 -19.22
CA ARG A 78 -17.80 13.62 -19.56
C ARG A 78 -17.38 14.45 -18.35
N ARG A 79 -16.69 13.80 -17.40
CA ARG A 79 -16.19 14.40 -16.15
C ARG A 79 -14.75 14.00 -15.88
N GLU A 80 -14.07 14.77 -15.04
CA GLU A 80 -12.78 14.35 -14.49
C GLU A 80 -12.95 13.45 -13.27
N VAL A 81 -11.98 12.57 -13.07
CA VAL A 81 -11.92 11.58 -11.98
C VAL A 81 -10.47 11.39 -11.55
N ALA A 82 -10.27 11.01 -10.29
CA ALA A 82 -9.01 10.47 -9.83
C ALA A 82 -9.06 8.93 -9.93
N ILE A 83 -7.97 8.31 -10.38
CA ILE A 83 -7.88 6.85 -10.52
C ILE A 83 -6.67 6.36 -9.74
N LYS A 84 -6.92 5.52 -8.73
CA LYS A 84 -5.88 4.90 -7.90
C LYS A 84 -5.59 3.48 -8.37
N LEU A 85 -4.33 3.20 -8.67
CA LEU A 85 -3.79 1.88 -9.00
C LEU A 85 -2.87 1.44 -7.86
N PRO A 86 -2.97 0.20 -7.36
CA PRO A 86 -2.00 -0.31 -6.40
C PRO A 86 -0.65 -0.51 -7.12
N ARG A 87 0.45 -0.49 -6.36
CA ARG A 87 1.76 -0.82 -6.95
C ARG A 87 1.84 -2.31 -7.31
N ALA A 88 2.65 -2.66 -8.31
CA ALA A 88 2.83 -4.05 -8.75
C ALA A 88 3.36 -4.95 -7.60
N GLU A 89 4.21 -4.42 -6.72
CA GLU A 89 4.72 -5.14 -5.55
C GLU A 89 3.63 -5.46 -4.52
N ARG A 90 2.47 -4.81 -4.64
CA ARG A 90 1.27 -5.00 -3.80
C ARG A 90 0.15 -5.76 -4.52
N LEU A 91 0.45 -6.40 -5.65
CA LEU A 91 -0.43 -7.35 -6.33
C LEU A 91 0.23 -8.73 -6.51
N ARG A 92 1.21 -9.05 -5.65
CA ARG A 92 1.99 -10.30 -5.70
C ARG A 92 1.15 -11.55 -5.44
N THR A 93 -0.02 -11.42 -4.83
CA THR A 93 -0.95 -12.53 -4.60
C THR A 93 -2.40 -12.18 -4.97
N PRO A 94 -3.25 -13.16 -5.28
CA PRO A 94 -4.70 -12.96 -5.40
C PRO A 94 -5.34 -12.40 -4.12
N GLY A 95 -4.73 -12.67 -2.95
CA GLY A 95 -5.14 -12.13 -1.66
C GLY A 95 -4.95 -10.60 -1.58
N ASP A 96 -3.86 -10.07 -2.13
CA ASP A 96 -3.62 -8.62 -2.17
C ASP A 96 -4.65 -7.91 -3.06
N ARG A 97 -4.93 -8.46 -4.24
CA ARG A 97 -6.01 -7.99 -5.12
C ARG A 97 -7.36 -8.05 -4.40
N ALA A 98 -7.66 -9.12 -3.68
CA ALA A 98 -8.90 -9.23 -2.91
C ALA A 98 -8.99 -8.20 -1.76
N ARG A 99 -7.88 -7.91 -1.07
CA ARG A 99 -7.80 -6.87 -0.02
C ARG A 99 -8.07 -5.48 -0.60
N PHE A 100 -7.32 -5.07 -1.63
CA PHE A 100 -7.49 -3.78 -2.29
C PHE A 100 -8.94 -3.56 -2.79
N LEU A 101 -9.55 -4.59 -3.39
CA LEU A 101 -10.96 -4.55 -3.83
C LEU A 101 -11.96 -4.49 -2.66
N ASN A 102 -11.65 -5.09 -1.51
CA ASN A 102 -12.51 -5.05 -0.33
C ASN A 102 -12.43 -3.70 0.40
N GLU A 103 -11.22 -3.14 0.54
CA GLU A 103 -10.99 -1.78 1.07
C GLU A 103 -11.74 -0.74 0.23
N ALA A 104 -11.61 -0.82 -1.10
CA ALA A 104 -12.35 0.03 -2.03
C ALA A 104 -13.87 -0.09 -1.90
N ARG A 105 -14.40 -1.30 -1.73
CA ARG A 105 -15.84 -1.54 -1.51
C ARG A 105 -16.33 -0.95 -0.20
N ALA A 106 -15.53 -1.08 0.87
CA ALA A 106 -15.86 -0.51 2.17
C ALA A 106 -15.92 1.02 2.07
N ALA A 107 -14.90 1.66 1.48
CA ALA A 107 -14.87 3.09 1.23
C ALA A 107 -16.05 3.57 0.36
N ALA A 108 -16.45 2.80 -0.66
CA ALA A 108 -17.59 3.12 -1.53
C ALA A 108 -18.98 3.11 -0.83
N THR A 109 -19.08 2.60 0.40
CA THR A 109 -20.32 2.70 1.19
C THR A 109 -20.47 4.08 1.86
N ILE A 110 -19.36 4.80 2.05
CA ILE A 110 -19.31 6.08 2.77
C ILE A 110 -19.95 7.17 1.91
N ARG A 111 -20.84 7.96 2.51
CA ARG A 111 -21.50 9.10 1.88
C ARG A 111 -21.51 10.27 2.85
N HIS A 112 -20.73 11.29 2.57
CA HIS A 112 -20.59 12.49 3.39
C HIS A 112 -19.95 13.60 2.53
N PRO A 113 -20.33 14.88 2.67
CA PRO A 113 -19.75 15.97 1.86
C PRO A 113 -18.24 16.13 2.04
N HIS A 114 -17.73 15.87 3.25
CA HIS A 114 -16.29 15.95 3.57
C HIS A 114 -15.51 14.65 3.30
N VAL A 115 -15.97 13.79 2.38
CA VAL A 115 -15.31 12.53 1.99
C VAL A 115 -15.26 12.41 0.47
N VAL A 116 -14.08 12.12 -0.09
CA VAL A 116 -13.93 11.89 -1.54
C VAL A 116 -14.72 10.64 -1.95
N PRO A 117 -15.73 10.75 -2.84
CA PRO A 117 -16.59 9.62 -3.19
C PRO A 117 -15.86 8.63 -4.11
N VAL A 118 -15.98 7.33 -3.82
CA VAL A 118 -15.60 6.27 -4.75
C VAL A 118 -16.75 6.04 -5.74
N TYR A 119 -16.48 6.19 -7.04
CA TYR A 119 -17.47 6.04 -8.10
C TYR A 119 -17.53 4.63 -8.68
N GLU A 120 -16.39 3.98 -8.87
CA GLU A 120 -16.29 2.71 -9.57
C GLU A 120 -15.04 1.94 -9.14
N ILE A 121 -15.09 0.63 -9.21
CA ILE A 121 -13.93 -0.25 -9.08
C ILE A 121 -13.84 -1.05 -10.37
N GLY A 122 -12.73 -0.89 -11.09
CA GLY A 122 -12.50 -1.52 -12.38
C GLY A 122 -11.31 -2.47 -12.39
N ASP A 123 -11.07 -3.06 -13.55
CA ASP A 123 -9.88 -3.87 -13.85
C ASP A 123 -9.39 -3.49 -15.25
N ALA A 124 -8.08 -3.27 -15.39
CA ALA A 124 -7.41 -3.03 -16.66
C ALA A 124 -6.26 -4.02 -16.76
N ASP A 125 -6.33 -4.92 -17.74
CA ASP A 125 -5.30 -5.92 -18.04
C ASP A 125 -4.86 -6.75 -16.81
N GLY A 126 -5.81 -7.10 -15.93
CA GLY A 126 -5.58 -7.87 -14.70
C GLY A 126 -5.24 -7.00 -13.48
N THR A 127 -5.01 -5.70 -13.67
CA THR A 127 -4.71 -4.74 -12.61
C THR A 127 -6.01 -4.07 -12.12
N PRO A 128 -6.43 -4.28 -10.86
CA PRO A 128 -7.58 -3.57 -10.29
C PRO A 128 -7.27 -2.07 -10.14
N PHE A 129 -8.27 -1.23 -10.33
CA PHE A 129 -8.17 0.21 -10.10
C PHE A 129 -9.44 0.76 -9.43
N ILE A 130 -9.29 1.87 -8.70
CA ILE A 130 -10.39 2.56 -8.02
C ILE A 130 -10.57 3.92 -8.68
N VAL A 131 -11.80 4.24 -9.10
CA VAL A 131 -12.18 5.54 -9.66
C VAL A 131 -12.91 6.33 -8.58
N MET A 132 -12.47 7.54 -8.30
CA MET A 132 -12.99 8.41 -7.25
C MET A 132 -13.13 9.85 -7.72
N GLY A 133 -13.77 10.70 -6.91
CA GLY A 133 -13.84 12.14 -7.13
C GLY A 133 -12.46 12.74 -7.37
N TYR A 134 -12.32 13.54 -8.43
CA TYR A 134 -11.17 14.42 -8.55
C TYR A 134 -11.45 15.70 -7.77
N VAL A 135 -10.53 16.06 -6.88
CA VAL A 135 -10.53 17.33 -6.15
C VAL A 135 -9.36 18.14 -6.71
N PRO A 136 -9.59 19.35 -7.25
CA PRO A 136 -8.56 20.08 -7.98
C PRO A 136 -7.60 20.89 -7.10
N GLY A 137 -7.92 21.09 -5.82
CA GLY A 137 -7.08 21.83 -4.88
C GLY A 137 -6.01 20.99 -4.18
N GLU A 138 -5.24 21.67 -3.35
CA GLU A 138 -4.02 21.18 -2.71
C GLU A 138 -4.30 20.35 -1.46
N THR A 139 -3.31 19.60 -0.97
CA THR A 139 -3.45 18.93 0.32
C THR A 139 -3.33 19.93 1.46
N LEU A 140 -3.90 19.60 2.63
CA LEU A 140 -3.72 20.39 3.84
C LEU A 140 -2.24 20.43 4.28
N ALA A 141 -1.42 19.45 3.89
CA ALA A 141 0.03 19.48 4.11
C ALA A 141 0.72 20.57 3.28
N ASP A 142 0.35 20.69 1.99
CA ASP A 142 0.89 21.73 1.09
C ASP A 142 0.49 23.12 1.62
N ILE A 143 -0.79 23.31 1.94
CA ILE A 143 -1.33 24.55 2.51
C ILE A 143 -0.62 24.94 3.81
N LEU A 144 -0.34 23.99 4.71
CA LEU A 144 0.44 24.24 5.93
C LEU A 144 1.89 24.65 5.62
N GLY A 145 2.52 24.02 4.63
CA GLY A 145 3.87 24.31 4.19
C GLY A 145 3.99 25.70 3.55
N GLU A 146 3.13 26.03 2.60
CA GLU A 146 3.14 27.33 1.90
C GLU A 146 2.78 28.50 2.83
N ARG A 147 1.79 28.30 3.70
CA ARG A 147 1.33 29.34 4.62
C ARG A 147 2.33 29.65 5.74
N GLY A 148 3.25 28.72 6.03
CA GLY A 148 4.39 28.92 6.95
C GLY A 148 4.03 29.28 8.40
N GLY A 149 2.78 29.05 8.82
CA GLY A 149 2.29 29.49 10.13
C GLY A 149 0.92 28.94 10.52
N PRO A 150 0.48 29.14 11.78
CA PRO A 150 -0.72 28.51 12.34
C PRO A 150 -2.03 29.13 11.84
N PHE A 151 -3.07 28.30 11.72
CA PHE A 151 -4.42 28.70 11.33
C PHE A 151 -5.10 29.58 12.39
N PRO A 152 -6.04 30.47 12.04
CA PRO A 152 -6.95 31.07 13.01
C PRO A 152 -7.61 29.99 13.87
N THR A 153 -7.76 30.22 15.18
CA THR A 153 -8.23 29.19 16.12
C THR A 153 -9.61 28.64 15.78
N HIS A 154 -10.52 29.51 15.35
CA HIS A 154 -11.86 29.14 14.88
C HIS A 154 -11.84 28.36 13.56
N GLU A 155 -10.87 28.63 12.68
CA GLU A 155 -10.72 27.93 11.41
C GLU A 155 -10.12 26.55 11.62
N ALA A 156 -9.09 26.42 12.47
CA ALA A 156 -8.55 25.12 12.88
C ALA A 156 -9.64 24.23 13.53
N ALA A 157 -10.47 24.81 14.41
CA ALA A 157 -11.61 24.10 15.00
C ALA A 157 -12.65 23.68 13.95
N ARG A 158 -12.99 24.56 12.99
CA ARG A 158 -13.89 24.28 11.87
C ARG A 158 -13.42 23.11 11.03
N VAL A 159 -12.17 23.15 10.57
CA VAL A 159 -11.59 22.10 9.72
C VAL A 159 -11.66 20.76 10.44
N VAL A 160 -11.15 20.68 11.67
CA VAL A 160 -11.11 19.41 12.42
C VAL A 160 -12.52 18.92 12.79
N ALA A 161 -13.49 19.80 13.07
CA ALA A 161 -14.88 19.41 13.29
C ALA A 161 -15.52 18.80 12.03
N SER A 162 -15.33 19.40 10.86
CA SER A 162 -15.82 18.86 9.57
C SER A 162 -15.20 17.49 9.24
N LEU A 163 -13.89 17.34 9.46
CA LEU A 163 -13.16 16.09 9.25
C LEU A 163 -13.59 15.01 10.27
N ALA A 164 -13.86 15.38 11.52
CA ALA A 164 -14.35 14.48 12.55
C ALA A 164 -15.75 13.92 12.23
N LEU A 165 -16.65 14.73 11.65
CA LEU A 165 -17.94 14.26 11.13
C LEU A 165 -17.78 13.31 9.92
N ALA A 166 -16.84 13.60 9.01
CA ALA A 166 -16.50 12.68 7.91
C ALA A 166 -15.98 11.33 8.40
N VAL A 167 -15.08 11.35 9.39
CA VAL A 167 -14.53 10.16 10.03
C VAL A 167 -15.63 9.39 10.76
N GLN A 168 -16.56 10.06 11.45
CA GLN A 168 -17.72 9.40 12.06
C GLN A 168 -18.58 8.67 11.02
N ALA A 169 -18.90 9.31 9.90
CA ALA A 169 -19.71 8.71 8.83
C ALA A 169 -19.07 7.43 8.23
N ALA A 170 -17.75 7.29 8.35
CA ALA A 170 -17.02 6.06 8.03
C ALA A 170 -17.07 5.03 9.17
N HIS A 171 -16.89 5.46 10.43
CA HIS A 171 -16.99 4.60 11.62
C HIS A 171 -18.37 3.93 11.73
N ASP A 172 -19.44 4.65 11.41
CA ASP A 172 -20.82 4.12 11.38
C ASP A 172 -21.02 2.97 10.38
N ARG A 173 -20.10 2.84 9.41
CA ARG A 173 -20.05 1.77 8.39
C ARG A 173 -18.98 0.72 8.69
N GLY A 174 -18.36 0.78 9.86
CA GLY A 174 -17.27 -0.11 10.27
C GLY A 174 -15.92 0.18 9.59
N VAL A 175 -15.74 1.36 8.99
CA VAL A 175 -14.51 1.75 8.28
C VAL A 175 -13.68 2.71 9.12
N VAL A 176 -12.48 2.31 9.49
CA VAL A 176 -11.49 3.13 10.24
C VAL A 176 -10.42 3.62 9.26
N HIS A 177 -9.96 4.88 9.38
CA HIS A 177 -9.06 5.51 8.41
C HIS A 177 -7.59 5.08 8.57
N ARG A 178 -7.06 5.01 9.80
CA ARG A 178 -5.72 4.49 10.21
C ARG A 178 -4.47 5.24 9.74
N ASP A 179 -4.55 6.05 8.69
CA ASP A 179 -3.47 6.94 8.22
C ASP A 179 -3.97 8.38 8.01
N LEU A 180 -4.70 8.92 9.00
CA LEU A 180 -5.23 10.28 8.89
C LEU A 180 -4.11 11.30 9.16
N LYS A 181 -3.86 12.18 8.18
CA LYS A 181 -2.81 13.21 8.20
C LYS A 181 -3.13 14.30 7.17
N PRO A 182 -2.52 15.50 7.23
CA PRO A 182 -2.81 16.59 6.31
C PRO A 182 -2.61 16.24 4.82
N ALA A 183 -1.71 15.32 4.48
CA ALA A 183 -1.50 14.87 3.10
C ALA A 183 -2.65 14.00 2.53
N ASN A 184 -3.54 13.48 3.38
CA ASN A 184 -4.74 12.71 3.00
C ASN A 184 -6.04 13.56 3.18
N VAL A 185 -5.89 14.88 3.28
CA VAL A 185 -6.99 15.85 3.34
C VAL A 185 -6.77 16.86 2.23
N LEU A 186 -7.75 17.01 1.33
CA LEU A 186 -7.70 17.89 0.17
C LEU A 186 -8.59 19.11 0.41
N PHE A 187 -8.16 20.28 -0.06
CA PHE A 187 -9.03 21.45 -0.16
C PHE A 187 -9.81 21.39 -1.47
N ASP A 188 -11.14 21.49 -1.39
CA ASP A 188 -12.02 21.66 -2.54
C ASP A 188 -12.31 23.16 -2.76
N PRO A 189 -11.69 23.79 -3.78
CA PRO A 189 -11.86 25.22 -4.02
C PRO A 189 -13.25 25.57 -4.59
N ASP A 190 -13.99 24.60 -5.14
CA ASP A 190 -15.33 24.85 -5.68
C ASP A 190 -16.37 25.00 -4.56
N HIS A 191 -16.15 24.33 -3.42
CA HIS A 191 -17.02 24.37 -2.24
C HIS A 191 -16.43 25.16 -1.05
N GLY A 192 -15.12 25.46 -1.05
CA GLY A 192 -14.42 26.13 0.05
C GLY A 192 -14.19 25.24 1.28
N GLU A 193 -14.20 23.92 1.08
CA GLU A 193 -14.25 22.93 2.15
C GLU A 193 -13.14 21.90 2.07
N TYR A 194 -12.81 21.29 3.21
CA TYR A 194 -11.82 20.21 3.27
C TYR A 194 -12.50 18.84 3.18
N VAL A 195 -11.91 17.93 2.40
CA VAL A 195 -12.43 16.58 2.16
C VAL A 195 -11.36 15.53 2.42
N VAL A 196 -11.73 14.43 3.09
CA VAL A 196 -10.82 13.31 3.42
C VAL A 196 -10.73 12.36 2.22
N SER A 197 -9.51 12.00 1.81
CA SER A 197 -9.23 10.97 0.80
C SER A 197 -8.77 9.66 1.45
N ASP A 198 -8.57 8.61 0.65
CA ASP A 198 -7.78 7.42 1.03
C ASP A 198 -8.25 6.53 2.20
N PHE A 199 -9.51 6.66 2.65
CA PHE A 199 -10.15 5.79 3.66
C PHE A 199 -9.81 4.31 3.49
N GLY A 200 -9.22 3.72 4.52
CA GLY A 200 -9.02 2.27 4.63
C GLY A 200 -8.04 1.67 3.63
N LEU A 201 -7.40 2.47 2.77
CA LEU A 201 -6.37 1.99 1.84
C LEU A 201 -4.98 1.90 2.49
N ALA A 202 -4.85 2.41 3.72
CA ALA A 202 -3.61 2.43 4.49
C ALA A 202 -3.58 1.36 5.60
N ARG A 203 -3.39 0.11 5.17
CA ARG A 203 -3.14 -1.10 5.98
C ARG A 203 -4.22 -1.49 6.99
N VAL A 204 -4.64 -2.75 6.85
CA VAL A 204 -4.62 -3.64 8.00
C VAL A 204 -3.18 -3.69 8.53
N THR A 205 -2.93 -3.05 9.68
CA THR A 205 -1.87 -3.54 10.55
C THR A 205 -2.32 -4.91 11.02
N ASP A 206 -1.54 -5.95 10.72
CA ASP A 206 -1.84 -7.29 11.22
C ASP A 206 -1.56 -7.29 12.74
N PRO A 207 -2.43 -7.82 13.62
CA PRO A 207 -2.17 -7.87 15.07
C PRO A 207 -0.87 -8.57 15.47
N ASP A 208 -0.32 -9.38 14.57
CA ASP A 208 0.84 -10.21 14.81
C ASP A 208 2.07 -9.82 13.93
N ASP A 209 2.09 -8.64 13.30
CA ASP A 209 3.25 -8.11 12.54
C ASP A 209 4.12 -7.13 13.36
N PRO A 210 5.27 -7.57 13.91
CA PRO A 210 6.15 -6.73 14.71
C PRO A 210 7.27 -6.10 13.88
N LYS A 211 7.29 -6.29 12.55
CA LYS A 211 8.39 -5.83 11.67
C LYS A 211 8.11 -4.46 11.06
N GLU A 212 6.86 -4.18 10.70
CA GLU A 212 6.48 -2.84 10.22
C GLU A 212 6.47 -1.78 11.35
N SER A 213 6.30 -2.16 12.62
CA SER A 213 6.46 -1.25 13.77
C SER A 213 7.91 -0.94 14.16
N ALA A 214 8.90 -1.63 13.56
CA ALA A 214 10.33 -1.43 13.87
C ALA A 214 11.14 -0.82 12.70
N THR A 215 10.80 -1.12 11.44
CA THR A 215 11.54 -0.61 10.25
C THR A 215 10.63 -0.25 9.07
N GLY A 216 9.33 0.02 9.29
CA GLY A 216 8.35 0.20 8.22
C GLY A 216 7.19 1.13 8.59
N VAL A 217 7.50 2.33 9.11
CA VAL A 217 6.47 3.37 9.34
C VAL A 217 6.03 3.91 7.98
N ALA A 218 5.02 3.28 7.37
CA ALA A 218 4.32 3.82 6.21
C ALA A 218 3.42 5.00 6.61
N GLY A 219 4.04 6.14 6.91
CA GLY A 219 3.40 7.38 7.36
C GLY A 219 4.39 8.27 8.11
N THR A 220 4.07 9.54 8.31
CA THR A 220 4.86 10.40 9.21
C THR A 220 4.59 9.94 10.65
N PRO A 221 5.58 9.42 11.40
CA PRO A 221 5.34 8.79 12.71
C PRO A 221 4.70 9.73 13.76
N ALA A 222 4.74 11.04 13.54
CA ALA A 222 4.13 12.04 14.42
C ALA A 222 2.59 11.96 14.49
N TYR A 223 1.93 11.45 13.45
CA TYR A 223 0.47 11.25 13.41
C TYR A 223 0.02 9.91 13.99
N MET A 224 0.96 9.00 14.22
CA MET A 224 0.66 7.64 14.65
C MET A 224 0.15 7.61 16.10
N PRO A 225 -0.97 6.92 16.39
CA PRO A 225 -1.44 6.77 17.76
C PRO A 225 -0.61 5.75 18.55
N PRO A 226 -0.56 5.84 19.90
CA PRO A 226 0.27 4.99 20.75
C PRO A 226 0.05 3.48 20.57
N GLU A 227 -1.18 3.02 20.33
CA GLU A 227 -1.49 1.61 20.04
C GLU A 227 -0.82 1.13 18.73
N GLN A 228 -0.91 1.92 17.67
CA GLN A 228 -0.28 1.63 16.37
C GLN A 228 1.24 1.71 16.46
N ALA A 229 1.77 2.64 17.27
CA ALA A 229 3.20 2.76 17.56
C ALA A 229 3.76 1.59 18.40
N ARG A 230 2.92 0.86 19.13
CA ARG A 230 3.28 -0.42 19.78
C ARG A 230 3.16 -1.62 18.84
N GLY A 231 2.51 -1.48 17.68
CA GLY A 231 2.09 -2.58 16.83
C GLY A 231 0.87 -3.35 17.36
N ASP A 232 0.11 -2.78 18.30
CA ASP A 232 -1.10 -3.39 18.86
C ASP A 232 -2.30 -3.13 17.93
N SER A 233 -2.38 -3.91 16.85
CA SER A 233 -3.45 -3.75 15.85
C SER A 233 -4.84 -4.16 16.35
N ALA A 234 -4.93 -4.89 17.47
CA ALA A 234 -6.20 -5.21 18.11
C ALA A 234 -6.82 -3.98 18.81
N ALA A 235 -5.97 -3.09 19.33
CA ALA A 235 -6.39 -1.81 19.89
C ALA A 235 -6.61 -0.69 18.84
N VAL A 236 -6.20 -0.88 17.57
CA VAL A 236 -6.40 0.10 16.49
C VAL A 236 -7.85 0.11 16.00
N GLY A 237 -8.58 1.18 16.32
CA GLY A 237 -10.02 1.33 16.02
C GLY A 237 -10.46 2.79 15.87
N PRO A 238 -11.76 3.10 15.99
CA PRO A 238 -12.29 4.46 15.85
C PRO A 238 -11.56 5.55 16.67
N ARG A 239 -11.17 5.22 17.91
CA ARG A 239 -10.41 6.10 18.82
C ARG A 239 -8.97 6.38 18.35
N SER A 240 -8.44 5.63 17.39
CA SER A 240 -7.14 5.86 16.76
C SER A 240 -7.20 7.02 15.76
N ASP A 241 -8.29 7.14 15.00
CA ASP A 241 -8.51 8.30 14.10
C ASP A 241 -8.76 9.59 14.91
N VAL A 242 -9.44 9.49 16.07
CA VAL A 242 -9.61 10.60 17.03
C VAL A 242 -8.25 11.15 17.51
N TYR A 243 -7.27 10.29 17.77
CA TYR A 243 -5.92 10.72 18.14
C TYR A 243 -5.24 11.50 17.00
N ALA A 244 -5.34 10.99 15.76
CA ALA A 244 -4.78 11.64 14.59
C ALA A 244 -5.43 13.01 14.29
N LEU A 245 -6.75 13.14 14.48
CA LEU A 245 -7.46 14.42 14.47
C LEU A 245 -6.93 15.37 15.56
N GLY A 246 -6.59 14.85 16.74
CA GLY A 246 -5.99 15.62 17.84
C GLY A 246 -4.59 16.16 17.52
N VAL A 247 -3.75 15.36 16.85
CA VAL A 247 -2.43 15.78 16.33
C VAL A 247 -2.61 16.84 15.24
N MET A 248 -3.55 16.64 14.31
CA MET A 248 -3.84 17.60 13.24
C MET A 248 -4.34 18.93 13.79
N LEU A 249 -5.22 18.92 14.80
CA LEU A 249 -5.66 20.13 15.50
C LEU A 249 -4.48 20.88 16.15
N PHE A 250 -3.55 20.16 16.79
CA PHE A 250 -2.37 20.76 17.38
C PHE A 250 -1.47 21.43 16.30
N GLU A 251 -1.23 20.74 15.18
CA GLU A 251 -0.43 21.31 14.09
C GLU A 251 -1.11 22.52 13.45
N LEU A 252 -2.40 22.47 13.17
CA LEU A 252 -3.16 23.62 12.66
C LEU A 252 -3.09 24.81 13.62
N LEU A 253 -3.21 24.59 14.93
CA LEU A 253 -3.17 25.66 15.93
C LEU A 253 -1.79 26.28 16.13
N THR A 254 -0.70 25.54 15.91
CA THR A 254 0.66 25.94 16.30
C THR A 254 1.68 26.04 15.15
N GLY A 255 1.34 25.52 13.98
CA GLY A 255 2.25 25.35 12.83
C GLY A 255 3.35 24.30 13.06
N LYS A 256 3.22 23.44 14.08
CA LYS A 256 4.25 22.47 14.49
C LYS A 256 3.63 21.16 14.98
N LEU A 257 4.32 20.05 14.78
CA LEU A 257 3.94 18.76 15.34
C LEU A 257 4.12 18.71 16.87
N PRO A 258 3.25 18.02 17.62
CA PRO A 258 3.35 17.90 19.08
C PRO A 258 4.55 17.05 19.52
N PHE A 259 4.99 16.11 18.67
CA PHE A 259 6.13 15.24 18.91
C PHE A 259 7.07 15.23 17.69
N THR A 260 8.30 15.71 17.90
CA THR A 260 9.41 15.71 16.93
C THR A 260 10.64 15.05 17.54
N GLY A 261 11.67 14.71 16.76
CA GLY A 261 12.90 14.07 17.24
C GLY A 261 13.96 14.00 16.14
N GLY A 262 15.21 13.69 16.52
CA GLY A 262 16.33 13.51 15.57
C GLY A 262 16.28 12.17 14.82
N SER A 263 15.40 11.25 15.24
CA SER A 263 15.18 9.95 14.62
C SER A 263 13.72 9.51 14.74
N VAL A 264 13.28 8.60 13.87
CA VAL A 264 11.94 7.98 13.92
C VAL A 264 11.70 7.31 15.29
N ALA A 265 12.72 6.65 15.84
CA ALA A 265 12.65 6.00 17.15
C ALA A 265 12.40 7.00 18.30
N GLU A 266 12.99 8.20 18.25
CA GLU A 266 12.71 9.26 19.24
C GLU A 266 11.27 9.80 19.12
N VAL A 267 10.75 9.97 17.90
CA VAL A 267 9.36 10.39 17.68
C VAL A 267 8.41 9.33 18.25
N ILE A 268 8.63 8.05 17.93
CA ILE A 268 7.87 6.92 18.49
C ILE A 268 7.95 6.90 20.02
N ALA A 269 9.14 7.04 20.61
CA ALA A 269 9.29 7.06 22.07
C ALA A 269 8.47 8.20 22.72
N ARG A 270 8.45 9.39 22.11
CA ARG A 270 7.64 10.54 22.56
C ARG A 270 6.13 10.29 22.38
N VAL A 271 5.71 9.74 21.23
CA VAL A 271 4.32 9.29 21.00
C VAL A 271 3.89 8.31 22.09
N LEU A 272 4.74 7.37 22.48
CA LEU A 272 4.43 6.35 23.48
C LEU A 272 4.42 6.85 24.94
N THR A 273 5.26 7.84 25.29
CA THR A 273 5.56 8.17 26.70
C THR A 273 5.43 9.65 27.08
N ALA A 274 5.66 10.59 26.17
CA ALA A 274 5.64 12.02 26.49
C ALA A 274 4.19 12.54 26.52
N PRO A 275 3.77 13.30 27.56
CA PRO A 275 2.45 13.92 27.58
C PRO A 275 2.31 14.90 26.40
N PRO A 276 1.13 14.99 25.74
CA PRO A 276 0.93 15.96 24.67
C PRO A 276 1.11 17.38 25.21
N PRO A 277 1.95 18.23 24.60
CA PRO A 277 2.04 19.63 24.98
C PRO A 277 0.69 20.32 24.73
N PRO A 278 0.28 21.30 25.56
CA PRO A 278 -0.86 22.14 25.23
C PRO A 278 -0.46 23.10 24.10
N PRO A 279 -1.29 23.30 23.06
CA PRO A 279 -1.08 24.32 22.03
C PRO A 279 -0.73 25.70 22.60
N SER A 280 -1.33 26.11 23.73
CA SER A 280 -1.05 27.39 24.39
C SER A 280 0.41 27.61 24.80
N ALA A 281 1.19 26.54 25.02
CA ALA A 281 2.62 26.64 25.32
C ALA A 281 3.47 27.08 24.12
N LEU A 282 2.99 26.87 22.89
CA LEU A 282 3.61 27.38 21.66
C LEU A 282 2.93 28.66 21.16
N ARG A 283 1.64 28.83 21.49
CA ARG A 283 0.79 29.91 20.98
C ARG A 283 -0.18 30.42 22.07
N PRO A 284 0.18 31.45 22.85
CA PRO A 284 -0.59 31.87 24.03
C PRO A 284 -2.02 32.38 23.77
N ASP A 285 -2.40 32.71 22.52
CA ASP A 285 -3.77 33.12 22.16
C ASP A 285 -4.74 31.94 21.92
N VAL A 286 -4.29 30.69 22.05
CA VAL A 286 -5.19 29.51 21.98
C VAL A 286 -6.09 29.44 23.22
N PRO A 287 -7.43 29.36 23.07
CA PRO A 287 -8.35 29.20 24.19
C PRO A 287 -8.08 27.92 25.02
N PRO A 288 -8.17 27.97 26.36
CA PRO A 288 -7.94 26.80 27.24
C PRO A 288 -8.83 25.59 26.94
N GLY A 289 -9.98 25.79 26.30
CA GLY A 289 -10.84 24.69 25.85
C GLY A 289 -10.29 23.93 24.64
N LEU A 290 -9.59 24.60 23.71
CA LEU A 290 -8.91 23.90 22.61
C LEU A 290 -7.68 23.12 23.12
N ASP A 291 -6.97 23.63 24.14
CA ASP A 291 -5.96 22.83 24.85
C ASP A 291 -6.56 21.55 25.44
N ALA A 292 -7.75 21.65 26.03
CA ALA A 292 -8.45 20.50 26.60
C ALA A 292 -8.86 19.47 25.53
N VAL A 293 -9.38 19.92 24.39
CA VAL A 293 -9.71 19.05 23.24
C VAL A 293 -8.46 18.36 22.70
N CYS A 294 -7.37 19.09 22.44
CA CYS A 294 -6.10 18.51 22.00
C CYS A 294 -5.57 17.46 23.00
N ARG A 295 -5.57 17.78 24.30
CA ARG A 295 -5.11 16.89 25.37
C ARG A 295 -5.94 15.62 25.47
N GLN A 296 -7.27 15.71 25.37
CA GLN A 296 -8.17 14.56 25.44
C GLN A 296 -8.06 13.70 24.18
N ALA A 297 -8.06 14.29 22.98
CA ALA A 297 -7.89 13.56 21.73
C ALA A 297 -6.54 12.81 21.68
N MET A 298 -5.45 13.46 22.13
CA MET A 298 -4.11 12.87 22.19
C MET A 298 -3.81 12.05 23.46
N ALA A 299 -4.83 11.64 24.22
CA ALA A 299 -4.64 10.82 25.43
C ALA A 299 -4.01 9.45 25.09
N LYS A 300 -3.15 8.94 25.97
CA LYS A 300 -2.29 7.78 25.65
C LYS A 300 -3.03 6.45 25.67
N ALA A 301 -3.98 6.27 26.59
CA ALA A 301 -4.96 5.18 26.52
C ALA A 301 -6.09 5.58 25.57
N PRO A 302 -6.59 4.66 24.70
CA PRO A 302 -7.73 4.96 23.85
C PRO A 302 -8.99 5.36 24.63
N ASP A 303 -9.25 4.74 25.78
CA ASP A 303 -10.46 4.96 26.57
C ASP A 303 -10.57 6.37 27.17
N ASP A 304 -9.43 7.01 27.46
CA ASP A 304 -9.33 8.40 27.94
C ASP A 304 -9.66 9.45 26.85
N ARG A 305 -9.76 9.03 25.58
CA ARG A 305 -10.11 9.91 24.45
C ARG A 305 -11.62 10.10 24.34
N PHE A 306 -12.04 10.98 23.43
CA PHE A 306 -13.44 11.05 22.97
C PHE A 306 -13.91 9.66 22.52
N ALA A 307 -15.14 9.28 22.89
CA ALA A 307 -15.67 7.95 22.62
C ALA A 307 -15.94 7.75 21.12
N THR A 308 -16.38 8.81 20.45
CA THR A 308 -16.63 8.87 19.01
C THR A 308 -15.96 10.10 18.39
N ALA A 309 -15.82 10.13 17.06
CA ALA A 309 -15.34 11.34 16.38
C ALA A 309 -16.39 12.46 16.43
N GLN A 310 -17.68 12.10 16.49
CA GLN A 310 -18.77 13.05 16.71
C GLN A 310 -18.66 13.78 18.07
N ASP A 311 -18.26 13.10 19.15
CA ASP A 311 -18.04 13.75 20.45
C ASP A 311 -16.92 14.81 20.38
N MET A 312 -15.86 14.52 19.61
CA MET A 312 -14.78 15.50 19.36
C MET A 312 -15.28 16.69 18.53
N ALA A 313 -16.11 16.46 17.51
CA ALA A 313 -16.74 17.54 16.73
C ALA A 313 -17.65 18.41 17.61
N ALA A 314 -18.44 17.80 18.49
CA ALA A 314 -19.29 18.51 19.45
C ALA A 314 -18.46 19.34 20.44
N ALA A 315 -17.34 18.83 20.93
CA ALA A 315 -16.41 19.55 21.80
C ALA A 315 -15.68 20.71 21.09
N LEU A 316 -15.53 20.67 19.77
CA LEU A 316 -15.03 21.78 18.95
C LEU A 316 -16.09 22.85 18.64
N GLY A 317 -17.38 22.48 18.67
CA GLY A 317 -18.52 23.36 18.40
C GLY A 317 -18.47 24.76 19.05
N PRO A 318 -18.14 24.89 20.35
CA PRO A 318 -18.04 26.20 21.02
C PRO A 318 -16.95 27.14 20.50
N PHE A 319 -16.01 26.66 19.68
CA PHE A 319 -14.91 27.44 19.11
C PHE A 319 -15.14 27.83 17.64
N LEU A 320 -16.28 27.43 17.07
CA LEU A 320 -16.71 27.82 15.73
C LEU A 320 -17.29 29.24 15.72
N ALA A 321 -17.26 29.90 14.56
CA ALA A 321 -18.04 31.12 14.38
C ALA A 321 -19.57 30.79 14.45
N PRO A 322 -20.42 31.66 15.01
CA PRO A 322 -21.85 31.36 15.21
C PRO A 322 -22.61 30.96 13.94
N GLU A 323 -22.25 31.55 12.80
CA GLU A 323 -22.83 31.28 11.48
C GLU A 323 -22.50 29.86 10.97
N LEU A 324 -21.41 29.29 11.49
CA LEU A 324 -20.75 28.06 11.04
C LEU A 324 -21.29 26.82 11.76
N THR A 325 -21.67 26.98 13.03
CA THR A 325 -22.34 25.95 13.83
C THR A 325 -23.64 25.47 13.17
N ALA A 326 -24.37 26.39 12.54
CA ALA A 326 -25.60 26.07 11.81
C ALA A 326 -25.35 25.29 10.50
N ALA A 327 -24.21 25.51 9.84
CA ALA A 327 -23.85 24.81 8.60
C ALA A 327 -23.47 23.35 8.89
N LEU A 328 -22.61 23.09 9.88
CA LEU A 328 -22.22 21.73 10.26
C LEU A 328 -23.41 20.89 10.76
N ALA A 329 -24.37 21.53 11.45
CA ALA A 329 -25.61 20.87 11.87
C ALA A 329 -26.51 20.45 10.69
N GLN A 330 -26.47 21.16 9.56
CA GLN A 330 -27.26 20.83 8.37
C GLN A 330 -26.58 19.73 7.52
N SER A 331 -25.24 19.70 7.46
CA SER A 331 -24.48 18.69 6.73
C SER A 331 -24.71 17.24 7.22
N THR A 332 -25.20 17.05 8.44
CA THR A 332 -25.56 15.72 8.97
C THR A 332 -26.96 15.24 8.56
N VAL A 333 -27.80 16.09 7.96
CA VAL A 333 -29.25 15.82 7.74
C VAL A 333 -29.74 16.15 6.32
N ALA A 334 -28.90 16.05 5.28
CA ALA A 334 -29.39 16.10 3.89
C ALA A 334 -28.44 15.43 2.88
N PHE A 335 -28.79 14.23 2.40
CA PHE A 335 -28.35 13.77 1.08
C PHE A 335 -29.32 12.74 0.46
N ASP A 336 -30.53 13.18 0.15
CA ASP A 336 -31.46 12.44 -0.68
C ASP A 336 -31.21 12.83 -2.15
N ALA A 337 -30.61 11.91 -2.92
CA ALA A 337 -30.16 12.14 -4.30
C ALA A 337 -30.24 10.84 -5.12
N PRO A 338 -30.42 10.91 -6.45
CA PRO A 338 -31.27 9.98 -7.20
C PRO A 338 -30.73 8.54 -7.34
N PRO A 339 -31.61 7.57 -7.65
CA PRO A 339 -31.21 6.17 -7.79
C PRO A 339 -30.18 5.97 -8.90
N VAL A 340 -29.20 5.12 -8.61
CA VAL A 340 -28.18 4.67 -9.57
C VAL A 340 -28.86 4.11 -10.81
N ALA A 341 -28.67 4.76 -11.96
CA ALA A 341 -29.25 4.34 -13.22
C ALA A 341 -28.67 2.98 -13.64
N THR A 342 -29.46 1.92 -13.47
CA THR A 342 -29.15 0.62 -14.06
C THR A 342 -29.34 0.68 -15.58
N PRO A 343 -28.48 0.02 -16.38
CA PRO A 343 -28.59 0.07 -17.84
C PRO A 343 -29.92 -0.53 -18.31
N PRO A 344 -30.59 0.05 -19.32
CA PRO A 344 -31.92 -0.36 -19.72
C PRO A 344 -31.90 -1.75 -20.36
N ARG A 345 -32.52 -2.74 -19.68
CA ARG A 345 -32.77 -4.07 -20.25
C ARG A 345 -33.79 -3.92 -21.39
N ARG A 346 -33.33 -3.96 -22.65
CA ARG A 346 -34.19 -4.12 -23.82
C ARG A 346 -34.78 -5.54 -23.84
N ALA A 347 -36.03 -5.71 -23.39
CA ALA A 347 -36.94 -6.75 -23.88
C ALA A 347 -38.39 -6.50 -23.41
N GLY A 348 -39.35 -6.55 -24.34
CA GLY A 348 -40.75 -6.96 -24.11
C GLY A 348 -41.61 -6.22 -23.06
N ARG A 349 -42.50 -5.33 -23.54
CA ARG A 349 -43.86 -5.23 -22.96
C ARG A 349 -44.60 -6.52 -23.38
N PRO A 350 -45.47 -7.16 -22.56
CA PRO A 350 -46.59 -6.49 -21.88
C PRO A 350 -46.92 -6.99 -20.46
N LEU A 351 -47.78 -6.25 -19.74
CA LEU A 351 -48.94 -6.77 -18.97
C LEU A 351 -49.52 -5.71 -18.00
N VAL A 352 -50.25 -4.74 -18.56
CA VAL A 352 -51.41 -4.14 -17.84
C VAL A 352 -52.66 -4.75 -18.46
N TRP A 353 -52.83 -6.06 -18.25
CA TRP A 353 -54.14 -6.75 -18.34
C TRP A 353 -54.76 -6.91 -16.94
N ALA A 354 -54.22 -6.22 -15.93
CA ALA A 354 -54.68 -6.26 -14.54
C ALA A 354 -56.13 -5.75 -14.33
N ALA A 355 -56.77 -5.20 -15.36
CA ALA A 355 -58.16 -4.75 -15.35
C ALA A 355 -59.18 -5.78 -15.90
N LEU A 356 -58.75 -6.92 -16.48
CA LEU A 356 -59.68 -7.94 -17.03
C LEU A 356 -59.77 -9.24 -16.23
N GLY A 357 -58.80 -9.53 -15.35
CA GLY A 357 -58.78 -10.78 -14.57
C GLY A 357 -59.93 -10.93 -13.56
N VAL A 358 -60.43 -9.81 -13.03
CA VAL A 358 -61.50 -9.81 -12.00
C VAL A 358 -62.90 -10.07 -12.60
N ALA A 359 -63.08 -9.86 -13.91
CA ALA A 359 -64.38 -10.06 -14.58
C ALA A 359 -64.62 -11.51 -15.06
N LEU A 360 -63.57 -12.31 -15.27
CA LEU A 360 -63.70 -13.67 -15.84
C LEU A 360 -63.78 -14.79 -14.80
N ILE A 361 -63.28 -14.58 -13.59
CA ILE A 361 -63.37 -15.57 -12.50
C ILE A 361 -64.83 -15.73 -12.01
N GLY A 362 -65.65 -14.67 -12.09
CA GLY A 362 -67.08 -14.73 -11.76
C GLY A 362 -67.95 -15.50 -12.78
N ALA A 363 -67.51 -15.63 -14.03
CA ALA A 363 -68.30 -16.28 -15.09
C ALA A 363 -68.06 -17.81 -15.18
N ALA A 364 -66.87 -18.28 -14.82
CA ALA A 364 -66.54 -19.72 -14.84
C ALA A 364 -67.18 -20.52 -13.69
N ALA A 365 -67.45 -19.88 -12.55
CA ALA A 365 -68.09 -20.52 -11.40
C ALA A 365 -69.60 -20.80 -11.60
N ALA A 366 -70.25 -20.22 -12.62
CA ALA A 366 -71.69 -20.34 -12.87
C ALA A 366 -72.06 -21.36 -13.95
N LEU A 367 -71.09 -21.94 -14.68
CA LEU A 367 -71.33 -22.85 -15.80
C LEU A 367 -70.81 -24.28 -15.60
N GLY A 368 -70.15 -24.58 -14.47
CA GLY A 368 -69.57 -25.90 -14.16
C GLY A 368 -70.47 -26.86 -13.38
N VAL A 369 -71.72 -26.47 -13.05
CA VAL A 369 -72.66 -27.26 -12.22
C VAL A 369 -73.79 -27.89 -13.04
N ALA A 370 -73.85 -27.61 -14.35
CA ALA A 370 -74.79 -28.26 -15.27
C ALA A 370 -74.02 -29.08 -16.32
N LEU A 371 -74.58 -30.25 -16.68
CA LEU A 371 -74.14 -31.16 -17.77
C LEU A 371 -72.99 -32.13 -17.44
N TRP A 372 -73.26 -33.05 -16.50
CA TRP A 372 -72.57 -34.34 -16.37
C TRP A 372 -73.30 -35.44 -17.17
N PRO A 373 -72.63 -36.11 -18.11
CA PRO A 373 -72.62 -37.58 -18.21
C PRO A 373 -71.19 -38.11 -18.45
N GLY A 374 -70.75 -39.30 -18.00
CA GLY A 374 -71.36 -40.63 -18.13
C GLY A 374 -70.43 -41.50 -19.01
N PRO A 375 -69.86 -42.64 -18.54
CA PRO A 375 -68.71 -43.28 -19.21
C PRO A 375 -69.06 -44.43 -20.17
N THR A 376 -68.31 -44.59 -21.28
CA THR A 376 -68.39 -45.83 -22.12
C THR A 376 -67.09 -46.20 -22.88
N THR A 377 -66.59 -47.40 -22.56
CA THR A 377 -65.84 -48.45 -23.33
C THR A 377 -64.97 -48.19 -24.59
N THR A 378 -63.84 -48.91 -24.58
CA THR A 378 -62.94 -49.48 -25.64
C THR A 378 -63.65 -50.18 -26.84
N PRO A 379 -62.98 -50.62 -27.95
CA PRO A 379 -61.62 -51.24 -28.10
C PRO A 379 -60.76 -50.57 -29.23
N THR A 380 -59.64 -51.07 -29.79
CA THR A 380 -58.97 -52.41 -29.85
C THR A 380 -57.43 -52.27 -30.05
N ALA A 381 -56.65 -53.37 -29.95
CA ALA A 381 -55.22 -53.47 -30.29
C ALA A 381 -54.97 -54.09 -31.70
N PRO A 382 -53.69 -54.18 -32.17
CA PRO A 382 -52.93 -55.43 -31.94
C PRO A 382 -51.43 -55.26 -31.56
N THR A 383 -50.85 -56.36 -31.07
CA THR A 383 -49.45 -56.62 -30.62
C THR A 383 -48.88 -57.79 -31.47
N PRO A 384 -47.62 -58.33 -31.34
CA PRO A 384 -46.44 -58.05 -30.46
C PRO A 384 -45.10 -57.99 -31.29
N PRO A 385 -43.86 -58.32 -30.81
CA PRO A 385 -43.31 -58.54 -29.46
C PRO A 385 -42.00 -57.74 -29.14
N VAL A 386 -41.44 -58.01 -27.94
CA VAL A 386 -40.32 -57.32 -27.26
C VAL A 386 -39.02 -58.16 -27.28
N PRO A 387 -37.82 -57.53 -27.20
CA PRO A 387 -36.67 -58.09 -26.47
C PRO A 387 -36.23 -57.23 -25.27
N ALA A 388 -35.49 -57.87 -24.35
CA ALA A 388 -35.27 -57.50 -22.94
C ALA A 388 -34.34 -56.27 -22.70
N PRO A 389 -34.28 -55.70 -21.47
CA PRO A 389 -33.45 -54.53 -21.18
C PRO A 389 -31.96 -54.89 -21.12
N VAL A 390 -31.12 -53.92 -21.49
CA VAL A 390 -29.65 -53.99 -21.34
C VAL A 390 -29.25 -53.13 -20.15
N ASP A 391 -28.40 -53.67 -19.27
CA ASP A 391 -27.85 -52.95 -18.12
C ASP A 391 -27.09 -51.68 -18.55
N GLU A 392 -27.51 -50.51 -18.05
CA GLU A 392 -26.62 -49.35 -18.03
C GLU A 392 -25.53 -49.57 -16.95
N PRO A 393 -24.26 -49.25 -17.24
CA PRO A 393 -23.21 -49.34 -16.22
C PRO A 393 -23.52 -48.37 -15.07
N PRO A 394 -23.33 -48.77 -13.81
CA PRO A 394 -23.59 -47.87 -12.69
C PRO A 394 -22.72 -46.62 -12.81
N THR A 395 -23.37 -45.46 -12.78
CA THR A 395 -22.70 -44.18 -12.61
C THR A 395 -21.73 -44.29 -11.43
N PRO A 396 -20.50 -43.75 -11.54
CA PRO A 396 -19.52 -43.87 -10.49
C PRO A 396 -20.08 -43.22 -9.22
N ILE A 397 -20.41 -44.07 -8.24
CA ILE A 397 -20.82 -43.64 -6.91
C ILE A 397 -19.70 -42.71 -6.41
N PRO A 398 -20.00 -41.48 -5.97
CA PRO A 398 -18.96 -40.62 -5.42
C PRO A 398 -18.32 -41.34 -4.24
N THR A 399 -17.03 -41.66 -4.40
CA THR A 399 -16.25 -42.36 -3.37
C THR A 399 -16.46 -41.64 -2.05
N PRO A 400 -16.80 -42.32 -0.94
CA PRO A 400 -16.93 -41.66 0.34
C PRO A 400 -15.61 -40.92 0.62
N VAL A 401 -15.68 -39.60 0.83
CA VAL A 401 -14.50 -38.79 1.17
C VAL A 401 -13.80 -39.50 2.34
N ALA A 402 -12.55 -39.89 2.12
CA ALA A 402 -11.81 -40.67 3.10
C ALA A 402 -11.82 -39.91 4.44
N LYS A 403 -12.03 -40.62 5.55
CA LYS A 403 -12.17 -40.02 6.89
C LYS A 403 -10.94 -39.21 7.37
N ASP A 404 -9.85 -39.21 6.61
CA ASP A 404 -8.64 -38.44 6.87
C ASP A 404 -7.99 -37.91 5.57
N ASP A 405 -8.79 -37.22 4.73
CA ASP A 405 -8.29 -36.48 3.57
C ASP A 405 -7.32 -35.34 4.01
N PRO A 406 -6.02 -35.40 3.65
CA PRO A 406 -5.03 -34.43 4.10
C PRO A 406 -5.23 -33.05 3.47
N ASP A 407 -5.63 -32.99 2.20
CA ASP A 407 -5.89 -31.74 1.48
C ASP A 407 -7.09 -31.01 2.12
N ARG A 408 -8.15 -31.76 2.46
CA ARG A 408 -9.30 -31.21 3.16
C ARG A 408 -9.01 -30.79 4.60
N ARG A 409 -8.27 -31.61 5.36
CA ARG A 409 -7.84 -31.30 6.74
C ARG A 409 -7.01 -30.02 6.78
N ALA A 410 -6.06 -29.87 5.85
CA ALA A 410 -5.25 -28.66 5.72
C ALA A 410 -6.11 -27.44 5.34
N ALA A 411 -6.95 -27.55 4.32
CA ALA A 411 -7.82 -26.46 3.86
C ALA A 411 -8.74 -25.92 4.97
N GLU A 412 -9.45 -26.81 5.66
CA GLU A 412 -10.35 -26.44 6.75
C GLU A 412 -9.61 -25.84 7.95
N TRP A 413 -8.35 -26.22 8.19
CA TRP A 413 -7.51 -25.62 9.22
C TRP A 413 -7.04 -24.21 8.82
N VAL A 414 -6.44 -24.04 7.64
CA VAL A 414 -5.94 -22.74 7.15
C VAL A 414 -7.07 -21.69 7.16
N LEU A 415 -8.24 -22.05 6.65
CA LEU A 415 -9.40 -21.14 6.60
C LEU A 415 -9.90 -20.77 8.01
N ARG A 416 -9.92 -21.70 8.97
CA ARG A 416 -10.28 -21.41 10.38
C ARG A 416 -9.23 -20.58 11.11
N THR A 417 -7.96 -20.71 10.76
CA THR A 417 -6.84 -19.93 11.33
C THR A 417 -6.74 -18.52 10.73
N GLY A 418 -7.57 -18.20 9.71
CA GLY A 418 -7.55 -16.92 9.01
C GLY A 418 -6.38 -16.79 8.02
N GLY A 419 -5.81 -17.91 7.58
CA GLY A 419 -4.77 -17.95 6.55
C GLY A 419 -5.34 -17.84 5.14
N THR A 420 -4.47 -17.60 4.17
CA THR A 420 -4.82 -17.65 2.74
C THR A 420 -4.58 -19.05 2.20
N LEU A 421 -5.58 -19.59 1.49
CA LEU A 421 -5.56 -20.91 0.89
C LEU A 421 -5.70 -20.81 -0.63
N GLY A 422 -4.84 -21.52 -1.36
CA GLY A 422 -5.04 -21.82 -2.78
C GLY A 422 -5.21 -23.32 -3.00
N VAL A 423 -6.19 -23.70 -3.81
CA VAL A 423 -6.47 -25.10 -4.16
C VAL A 423 -6.59 -25.29 -5.66
N LEU A 424 -6.32 -26.51 -6.13
CA LEU A 424 -6.57 -26.96 -7.49
C LEU A 424 -7.77 -27.92 -7.48
N ASP A 425 -8.91 -27.56 -8.11
CA ASP A 425 -10.02 -28.51 -8.32
C ASP A 425 -9.53 -29.61 -9.28
N THR A 426 -9.50 -30.86 -8.79
CA THR A 426 -8.91 -31.98 -9.54
C THR A 426 -9.80 -32.54 -10.64
N ARG A 427 -11.06 -32.08 -10.74
CA ARG A 427 -12.01 -32.46 -11.79
C ARG A 427 -11.99 -31.48 -12.96
N THR A 428 -11.73 -30.20 -12.67
CA THR A 428 -11.71 -29.13 -13.71
C THR A 428 -10.32 -28.62 -14.05
N GLY A 429 -9.29 -28.93 -13.24
CA GLY A 429 -7.95 -28.37 -13.36
C GLY A 429 -7.87 -26.88 -13.03
N THR A 430 -8.92 -26.29 -12.46
CA THR A 430 -8.98 -24.85 -12.15
C THR A 430 -8.34 -24.55 -10.79
N ARG A 431 -7.44 -23.56 -10.74
CA ARG A 431 -6.93 -23.01 -9.47
C ARG A 431 -7.95 -22.03 -8.87
N LEU A 432 -8.25 -22.22 -7.60
CA LEU A 432 -9.25 -21.48 -6.82
C LEU A 432 -8.61 -20.91 -5.55
N VAL A 433 -9.21 -19.84 -5.01
CA VAL A 433 -8.82 -19.22 -3.73
C VAL A 433 -10.07 -19.18 -2.84
N PRO A 434 -10.38 -20.28 -2.12
CA PRO A 434 -11.53 -20.38 -1.22
C PRO A 434 -11.43 -19.35 -0.09
N LYS A 435 -12.57 -18.79 0.35
CA LYS A 435 -12.62 -17.84 1.49
C LYS A 435 -13.27 -18.44 2.72
N ALA A 436 -14.16 -19.41 2.53
CA ALA A 436 -14.78 -20.21 3.58
C ALA A 436 -14.72 -21.70 3.23
N VAL A 437 -14.92 -22.56 4.24
CA VAL A 437 -14.97 -24.03 4.08
C VAL A 437 -16.08 -24.45 3.10
N ALA A 438 -17.16 -23.66 3.00
CA ALA A 438 -18.25 -23.87 2.04
C ALA A 438 -17.86 -23.61 0.58
N ASP A 439 -16.77 -22.88 0.32
CA ASP A 439 -16.26 -22.60 -1.04
C ASP A 439 -15.35 -23.72 -1.56
N LEU A 440 -15.04 -24.74 -0.73
CA LEU A 440 -14.18 -25.84 -1.13
C LEU A 440 -14.91 -26.76 -2.15
N PRO A 441 -14.29 -27.05 -3.30
CA PRO A 441 -14.88 -27.96 -4.28
C PRO A 441 -14.92 -29.40 -3.75
N ALA A 442 -15.68 -30.27 -4.42
CA ALA A 442 -15.88 -31.66 -3.98
C ALA A 442 -14.60 -32.51 -3.96
N ALA A 443 -13.62 -32.20 -4.82
CA ALA A 443 -12.31 -32.83 -4.86
C ALA A 443 -11.26 -31.79 -5.28
N PHE A 444 -10.16 -31.70 -4.53
CA PHE A 444 -9.08 -30.74 -4.78
C PHE A 444 -7.74 -31.21 -4.23
N ARG A 445 -6.68 -30.45 -4.53
CA ARG A 445 -5.42 -30.45 -3.80
C ARG A 445 -5.11 -29.06 -3.27
N VAL A 446 -4.52 -28.95 -2.10
CA VAL A 446 -3.99 -27.70 -1.56
C VAL A 446 -2.66 -27.40 -2.25
N THR A 447 -2.59 -26.26 -2.93
CA THR A 447 -1.38 -25.83 -3.68
C THR A 447 -0.68 -24.64 -3.05
N HIS A 448 -1.38 -23.84 -2.23
CA HIS A 448 -0.82 -22.67 -1.57
C HIS A 448 -1.36 -22.54 -0.15
N VAL A 449 -0.47 -22.26 0.81
CA VAL A 449 -0.80 -21.94 2.20
C VAL A 449 0.04 -20.73 2.62
N ALA A 450 -0.62 -19.61 2.93
CA ALA A 450 0.03 -18.51 3.63
C ALA A 450 -0.63 -18.30 4.99
N LEU A 451 0.20 -18.36 6.04
CA LEU A 451 -0.17 -18.07 7.42
C LEU A 451 0.60 -16.81 7.83
N PRO A 452 0.07 -15.63 7.45
CA PRO A 452 0.63 -14.38 7.92
C PRO A 452 0.38 -14.29 9.42
N TYR A 453 1.44 -13.99 10.15
CA TYR A 453 1.40 -13.42 11.48
C TYR A 453 0.60 -14.26 12.50
N LYS A 454 1.24 -15.32 13.01
CA LYS A 454 0.66 -16.22 14.03
C LYS A 454 1.68 -16.59 15.11
N ALA A 455 1.79 -15.79 16.16
CA ALA A 455 2.75 -16.02 17.24
C ALA A 455 2.58 -17.39 17.93
N ASP A 456 1.34 -17.88 18.06
CA ASP A 456 0.98 -19.10 18.78
C ASP A 456 1.11 -20.41 17.97
N LEU A 457 1.50 -20.34 16.69
CA LEU A 457 1.72 -21.55 15.88
C LEU A 457 2.96 -22.32 16.36
N THR A 458 2.71 -23.35 17.17
CA THR A 458 3.69 -24.38 17.55
C THR A 458 3.85 -25.43 16.46
N ASP A 459 4.95 -26.20 16.52
CA ASP A 459 5.16 -27.36 15.64
C ASP A 459 3.91 -28.25 15.56
N ALA A 460 3.33 -28.69 16.69
CA ALA A 460 2.16 -29.56 16.68
C ALA A 460 0.94 -28.95 15.95
N ALA A 461 0.77 -27.63 16.05
CA ALA A 461 -0.33 -26.91 15.38
C ALA A 461 -0.12 -26.79 13.85
N VAL A 462 1.12 -26.72 13.38
CA VAL A 462 1.47 -26.67 11.95
C VAL A 462 1.56 -28.06 11.33
N LEU A 463 2.15 -29.01 12.05
CA LEU A 463 2.45 -30.36 11.59
C LEU A 463 1.19 -31.21 11.36
N GLY A 464 0.27 -31.24 12.33
CA GLY A 464 -0.92 -32.10 12.24
C GLY A 464 -1.77 -31.84 10.98
N PRO A 465 -2.12 -30.58 10.67
CA PRO A 465 -2.92 -30.25 9.50
C PRO A 465 -2.20 -30.48 8.17
N LEU A 466 -0.94 -30.02 8.03
CA LEU A 466 -0.22 -30.00 6.74
C LEU A 466 0.48 -31.32 6.38
N ARG A 467 0.48 -32.32 7.27
CA ARG A 467 1.13 -33.62 7.02
C ARG A 467 0.50 -34.36 5.83
N GLY A 468 1.35 -34.90 4.96
CA GLY A 468 0.92 -35.75 3.84
C GLY A 468 0.36 -35.00 2.63
N LEU A 469 0.47 -33.67 2.59
CA LEU A 469 0.14 -32.89 1.40
C LEU A 469 1.13 -33.18 0.27
N SER A 470 0.66 -33.82 -0.81
CA SER A 470 1.50 -34.11 -1.97
C SER A 470 1.51 -33.01 -3.03
N GLY A 471 0.68 -31.96 -2.86
CA GLY A 471 0.45 -30.91 -3.86
C GLY A 471 0.78 -29.49 -3.41
N LEU A 472 1.28 -29.28 -2.19
CA LEU A 472 1.60 -27.95 -1.68
C LEU A 472 2.85 -27.39 -2.37
N GLU A 473 2.66 -26.40 -3.23
CA GLU A 473 3.72 -25.76 -4.02
C GLU A 473 4.30 -24.52 -3.32
N ASP A 474 3.48 -23.74 -2.62
CA ASP A 474 3.86 -22.46 -2.00
C ASP A 474 3.42 -22.40 -0.54
N ALA A 475 4.38 -22.32 0.38
CA ALA A 475 4.14 -22.24 1.82
C ALA A 475 4.81 -20.99 2.41
N ARG A 476 4.01 -20.13 3.06
CA ARG A 476 4.49 -18.86 3.63
C ARG A 476 4.12 -18.77 5.11
N PHE A 477 5.15 -18.64 5.95
CA PHE A 477 5.04 -18.54 7.40
C PHE A 477 5.69 -17.24 7.85
N GLU A 478 4.88 -16.35 8.43
CA GLU A 478 5.34 -15.05 8.93
C GLU A 478 5.07 -14.91 10.43
N SER A 479 6.09 -14.53 11.20
CA SER A 479 6.06 -14.42 12.67
C SER A 479 5.58 -15.68 13.40
N CYS A 480 5.76 -16.88 12.82
CA CYS A 480 5.47 -18.16 13.47
C CYS A 480 6.51 -18.47 14.57
N ARG A 481 6.42 -17.78 15.71
CA ARG A 481 7.40 -17.84 16.81
C ARG A 481 7.51 -19.22 17.48
N GLY A 482 6.45 -20.03 17.38
CA GLY A 482 6.41 -21.39 17.89
C GLY A 482 6.97 -22.46 16.93
N LEU A 483 7.21 -22.14 15.65
CA LEU A 483 7.78 -23.05 14.65
C LEU A 483 9.27 -23.25 14.89
N THR A 484 9.68 -24.47 15.21
CA THR A 484 11.07 -24.88 15.46
C THR A 484 11.64 -25.69 14.31
N ASP A 485 12.92 -26.05 14.41
CA ASP A 485 13.58 -27.00 13.51
C ASP A 485 12.79 -28.29 13.26
N VAL A 486 12.04 -28.80 14.25
CA VAL A 486 11.24 -30.03 14.12
C VAL A 486 10.03 -29.80 13.21
N GLY A 487 9.24 -28.75 13.49
CA GLY A 487 8.10 -28.37 12.65
C GLY A 487 8.50 -28.02 11.22
N PHE A 488 9.62 -27.31 11.09
CA PHE A 488 10.19 -26.95 9.80
C PHE A 488 10.71 -28.15 9.00
N THR A 489 11.32 -29.13 9.67
CA THR A 489 11.86 -30.33 9.03
C THR A 489 10.77 -31.12 8.30
N GLU A 490 9.61 -31.37 8.90
CA GLU A 490 8.52 -32.09 8.20
C GLU A 490 7.92 -31.26 7.05
N LEU A 491 7.86 -29.92 7.16
CA LEU A 491 7.47 -29.05 6.04
C LEU A 491 8.44 -29.20 4.86
N ALA A 492 9.74 -29.28 5.14
CA ALA A 492 10.78 -29.55 4.16
C ALA A 492 10.75 -30.99 3.58
N HIS A 493 9.88 -31.88 4.05
CA HIS A 493 9.63 -33.19 3.43
C HIS A 493 8.44 -33.18 2.44
N LEU A 494 7.75 -32.05 2.26
CA LEU A 494 6.60 -31.96 1.34
C LEU A 494 7.08 -31.91 -0.13
N PRO A 495 6.81 -32.96 -0.94
CA PRO A 495 7.58 -33.23 -2.16
C PRO A 495 7.37 -32.22 -3.30
N ALA A 496 6.29 -31.43 -3.25
CA ALA A 496 5.95 -30.42 -4.25
C ALA A 496 6.41 -29.00 -3.86
N LEU A 497 7.00 -28.81 -2.68
CA LEU A 497 7.26 -27.49 -2.11
C LEU A 497 8.33 -26.74 -2.93
N ALA A 498 7.86 -25.81 -3.75
CA ALA A 498 8.66 -25.03 -4.69
C ALA A 498 8.99 -23.63 -4.19
N HIS A 499 8.05 -23.00 -3.48
CA HIS A 499 8.21 -21.66 -2.91
C HIS A 499 8.03 -21.75 -1.40
N LEU A 500 9.02 -21.28 -0.65
CA LEU A 500 9.01 -21.33 0.80
C LEU A 500 9.45 -19.98 1.38
N SER A 501 8.56 -19.35 2.13
CA SER A 501 8.82 -18.09 2.82
C SER A 501 8.78 -18.28 4.34
N LEU A 502 9.84 -17.86 5.01
CA LEU A 502 10.05 -17.87 6.45
C LEU A 502 10.49 -16.48 6.91
N LYS A 503 9.55 -15.67 7.38
CA LYS A 503 9.83 -14.32 7.91
C LYS A 503 9.61 -14.34 9.42
N MET A 504 10.60 -13.94 10.21
CA MET A 504 10.51 -13.89 11.68
C MET A 504 10.15 -15.23 12.35
N CYS A 505 10.83 -16.31 11.93
CA CYS A 505 10.74 -17.63 12.58
C CYS A 505 12.02 -17.90 13.42
N PRO A 506 12.20 -17.26 14.60
CA PRO A 506 13.47 -17.22 15.33
C PRO A 506 13.89 -18.54 16.01
N ARG A 507 13.05 -19.57 15.93
CA ARG A 507 13.34 -20.93 16.42
C ARG A 507 13.69 -21.92 15.30
N VAL A 508 13.67 -21.48 14.04
CA VAL A 508 14.31 -22.18 12.93
C VAL A 508 15.77 -21.75 12.88
N THR A 509 16.66 -22.73 12.90
CA THR A 509 18.12 -22.62 12.95
C THR A 509 18.75 -23.40 11.80
N ASP A 510 20.08 -23.45 11.74
CA ASP A 510 20.81 -24.26 10.76
C ASP A 510 20.37 -25.72 10.73
N ARG A 511 19.99 -26.29 11.89
CA ARG A 511 19.51 -27.68 11.98
C ARG A 511 18.21 -27.89 11.22
N GLY A 512 17.28 -26.93 11.26
CA GLY A 512 16.06 -26.97 10.47
C GLY A 512 16.36 -26.77 8.98
N LEU A 513 17.22 -25.79 8.66
CA LEU A 513 17.61 -25.50 7.27
C LEU A 513 18.28 -26.68 6.56
N ALA A 514 19.02 -27.53 7.29
CA ALA A 514 19.60 -28.75 6.76
C ALA A 514 18.55 -29.72 6.14
N ALA A 515 17.28 -29.64 6.54
CA ALA A 515 16.20 -30.43 5.93
C ALA A 515 15.85 -30.00 4.49
N LEU A 516 16.17 -28.76 4.08
CA LEU A 516 16.04 -28.30 2.70
C LEU A 516 17.23 -28.74 1.80
N ALA A 517 18.29 -29.32 2.38
CA ALA A 517 19.44 -29.76 1.60
C ALA A 517 18.99 -30.76 0.52
N ARG A 518 19.28 -30.42 -0.74
CA ARG A 518 18.90 -31.22 -1.91
C ARG A 518 17.39 -31.41 -2.12
N HIS A 519 16.53 -30.52 -1.59
CA HIS A 519 15.08 -30.60 -1.77
C HIS A 519 14.70 -30.66 -3.26
N PRO A 520 13.89 -31.65 -3.71
CA PRO A 520 13.72 -31.97 -5.12
C PRO A 520 12.88 -30.95 -5.91
N ALA A 521 12.08 -30.12 -5.24
CA ALA A 521 11.19 -29.14 -5.88
C ALA A 521 11.53 -27.68 -5.55
N LEU A 522 12.43 -27.40 -4.59
CA LEU A 522 12.62 -26.03 -4.07
C LEU A 522 13.24 -25.12 -5.13
N ARG A 523 12.51 -24.06 -5.50
CA ARG A 523 12.91 -23.05 -6.50
C ARG A 523 13.09 -21.66 -5.89
N GLU A 524 12.27 -21.30 -4.92
CA GLU A 524 12.36 -19.99 -4.27
C GLU A 524 12.39 -20.13 -2.74
N PHE A 525 13.40 -19.56 -2.10
CA PHE A 525 13.52 -19.53 -0.64
C PHE A 525 13.71 -18.11 -0.13
N TYR A 526 12.73 -17.63 0.63
CA TYR A 526 12.76 -16.32 1.27
C TYR A 526 12.86 -16.50 2.78
N PHE A 527 13.91 -15.97 3.39
CA PHE A 527 14.21 -16.26 4.77
C PHE A 527 14.79 -15.03 5.46
N THR A 528 14.09 -14.50 6.49
CA THR A 528 14.47 -13.21 7.09
C THR A 528 14.35 -13.18 8.61
N GLY A 529 15.45 -12.81 9.29
CA GLY A 529 15.52 -12.64 10.75
C GLY A 529 15.20 -13.92 11.53
N SER A 530 15.98 -14.96 11.25
CA SER A 530 16.02 -16.21 12.00
C SER A 530 17.21 -16.22 12.98
N LYS A 531 17.62 -17.40 13.45
CA LYS A 531 18.93 -17.64 14.08
C LYS A 531 19.92 -18.42 13.20
N ALA A 532 19.64 -18.61 11.92
CA ALA A 532 20.56 -19.31 11.04
C ALA A 532 21.82 -18.49 10.73
N THR A 533 22.85 -19.21 10.32
CA THR A 533 24.19 -18.73 10.02
C THR A 533 24.54 -19.06 8.56
N PRO A 534 25.72 -18.66 8.06
CA PRO A 534 26.22 -19.12 6.76
C PRO A 534 26.23 -20.65 6.61
N ALA A 535 26.38 -21.42 7.70
CA ALA A 535 26.40 -22.88 7.64
C ALA A 535 25.03 -23.45 7.21
N GLY A 536 23.94 -23.04 7.85
CA GLY A 536 22.60 -23.49 7.46
C GLY A 536 22.21 -23.01 6.06
N LEU A 537 22.61 -21.80 5.67
CA LEU A 537 22.40 -21.32 4.30
C LEU A 537 23.14 -22.18 3.26
N ALA A 538 24.35 -22.62 3.59
CA ALA A 538 25.17 -23.46 2.73
C ALA A 538 24.50 -24.81 2.44
N ASP A 539 23.72 -25.35 3.39
CA ASP A 539 22.95 -26.58 3.21
C ASP A 539 21.74 -26.35 2.28
N VAL A 540 20.94 -25.28 2.50
CA VAL A 540 19.84 -24.91 1.59
C VAL A 540 20.32 -24.68 0.17
N SER A 541 21.50 -24.07 0.02
CA SER A 541 22.11 -23.76 -1.28
C SER A 541 22.59 -25.00 -2.06
N THR A 542 22.40 -26.21 -1.52
CA THR A 542 22.56 -27.49 -2.25
C THR A 542 21.28 -27.97 -2.95
N ALA A 543 20.15 -27.29 -2.80
CA ALA A 543 18.92 -27.61 -3.51
C ALA A 543 19.10 -27.43 -5.04
N PRO A 544 18.90 -28.48 -5.86
CA PRO A 544 19.32 -28.51 -7.26
C PRO A 544 18.55 -27.56 -8.19
N HIS A 545 17.38 -27.08 -7.76
CA HIS A 545 16.49 -26.23 -8.54
C HIS A 545 16.32 -24.82 -7.97
N LEU A 546 17.15 -24.43 -6.99
CA LEU A 546 17.05 -23.11 -6.35
C LEU A 546 17.42 -21.99 -7.33
N GLU A 547 16.43 -21.16 -7.66
CA GLU A 547 16.49 -20.04 -8.59
C GLU A 547 16.40 -18.68 -7.90
N VAL A 548 15.68 -18.56 -6.78
CA VAL A 548 15.56 -17.33 -5.99
C VAL A 548 15.94 -17.59 -4.54
N LEU A 549 16.81 -16.74 -3.99
CA LEU A 549 17.28 -16.82 -2.63
C LEU A 549 17.29 -15.42 -2.00
N SER A 550 16.58 -15.27 -0.88
CA SER A 550 16.57 -14.03 -0.11
C SER A 550 17.00 -14.27 1.32
N VAL A 551 18.12 -13.67 1.69
CA VAL A 551 18.71 -13.66 3.04
C VAL A 551 18.56 -12.30 3.74
N HIS A 552 17.71 -11.43 3.21
CA HIS A 552 17.29 -10.15 3.78
C HIS A 552 17.16 -10.14 5.31
N GLY A 553 17.60 -9.07 5.96
CA GLY A 553 17.43 -8.92 7.41
C GLY A 553 18.29 -9.87 8.26
N HIS A 554 19.34 -10.46 7.69
CA HIS A 554 20.44 -11.07 8.44
C HIS A 554 21.66 -10.14 8.42
N ALA A 555 22.65 -10.37 9.29
CA ALA A 555 23.95 -9.70 9.20
C ALA A 555 24.76 -10.37 8.08
N VAL A 556 24.53 -9.96 6.84
CA VAL A 556 25.19 -10.55 5.65
C VAL A 556 26.67 -10.17 5.64
N THR A 557 27.53 -11.19 5.54
CA THR A 557 29.00 -11.10 5.48
C THR A 557 29.53 -11.86 4.26
N ASP A 558 30.85 -11.85 4.05
CA ASP A 558 31.52 -12.66 3.01
C ASP A 558 31.15 -14.15 3.08
N GLU A 559 31.01 -14.71 4.29
CA GLU A 559 30.61 -16.11 4.50
C GLU A 559 29.19 -16.40 4.01
N TRP A 560 28.25 -15.45 4.18
CA TRP A 560 26.89 -15.57 3.64
C TRP A 560 26.89 -15.64 2.11
N LEU A 561 27.76 -14.87 1.44
CA LEU A 561 27.91 -14.92 -0.02
C LEU A 561 28.61 -16.20 -0.48
N ALA A 562 29.60 -16.70 0.27
CA ALA A 562 30.24 -18.00 0.04
C ALA A 562 29.30 -19.19 0.24
N ALA A 563 28.31 -19.06 1.13
CA ALA A 563 27.26 -20.04 1.32
C ALA A 563 26.24 -20.00 0.17
N ALA A 564 25.73 -18.81 -0.17
CA ALA A 564 24.77 -18.61 -1.26
C ALA A 564 25.33 -19.04 -2.63
N SER A 565 26.62 -18.85 -2.89
CA SER A 565 27.21 -19.16 -4.21
C SER A 565 27.31 -20.65 -4.54
N LYS A 566 27.02 -21.54 -3.57
CA LYS A 566 26.83 -22.97 -3.81
C LYS A 566 25.62 -23.26 -4.70
N ALA A 567 24.60 -22.40 -4.68
CA ALA A 567 23.41 -22.50 -5.52
C ALA A 567 23.71 -21.98 -6.95
N THR A 568 24.51 -22.71 -7.73
CA THR A 568 24.93 -22.28 -9.09
C THR A 568 23.77 -22.10 -10.09
N GLY A 569 22.58 -22.59 -9.76
CA GLY A 569 21.34 -22.38 -10.52
C GLY A 569 20.70 -21.00 -10.32
N LEU A 570 21.18 -20.18 -9.38
CA LEU A 570 20.49 -18.97 -8.92
C LEU A 570 20.33 -17.90 -10.01
N HIS A 571 19.11 -17.37 -10.11
CA HIS A 571 18.67 -16.30 -11.01
C HIS A 571 18.56 -14.95 -10.28
N GLN A 572 18.12 -14.96 -9.02
CA GLN A 572 17.95 -13.76 -8.19
C GLN A 572 18.55 -13.98 -6.79
N LEU A 573 19.41 -13.06 -6.34
CA LEU A 573 19.99 -13.06 -5.00
C LEU A 573 19.66 -11.76 -4.28
N TYR A 574 19.04 -11.88 -3.11
CA TYR A 574 18.63 -10.76 -2.29
C TYR A 574 19.34 -10.77 -0.93
N CYS A 575 20.28 -9.83 -0.76
CA CYS A 575 21.19 -9.71 0.39
C CYS A 575 21.07 -8.37 1.13
N GLY A 576 20.04 -7.57 0.82
CA GLY A 576 19.85 -6.25 1.39
C GLY A 576 19.37 -6.22 2.86
N TYR A 577 19.13 -4.99 3.35
CA TYR A 577 18.56 -4.63 4.64
C TYR A 577 19.28 -5.36 5.78
N SER A 578 20.61 -5.33 5.76
CA SER A 578 21.47 -6.10 6.65
C SER A 578 21.42 -5.52 8.07
N LEU A 579 21.21 -6.38 9.07
CA LEU A 579 21.22 -5.98 10.49
C LEU A 579 22.65 -5.94 11.08
N GLY A 580 23.67 -5.88 10.23
CA GLY A 580 25.08 -5.90 10.61
C GLY A 580 25.55 -4.64 11.35
N ARG A 581 26.57 -4.79 12.19
CA ARG A 581 27.30 -3.64 12.77
C ARG A 581 28.33 -3.11 11.75
N PRO A 582 28.65 -1.80 11.77
CA PRO A 582 29.76 -1.27 10.98
C PRO A 582 31.06 -2.05 11.24
N GLY A 583 31.79 -2.42 10.17
CA GLY A 583 33.04 -3.17 10.24
C GLY A 583 32.91 -4.71 10.18
N ALA A 584 31.71 -5.26 10.03
CA ALA A 584 31.46 -6.67 9.75
C ALA A 584 30.63 -6.85 8.46
N GLY A 585 30.97 -6.08 7.43
CA GLY A 585 30.24 -6.01 6.17
C GLY A 585 30.70 -7.01 5.10
N VAL A 586 30.07 -6.92 3.93
CA VAL A 586 30.52 -7.57 2.70
C VAL A 586 31.71 -6.80 2.12
N THR A 587 32.80 -7.51 1.87
CA THR A 587 34.05 -6.98 1.34
C THR A 587 34.18 -7.28 -0.17
N ALA A 588 35.26 -6.77 -0.79
CA ALA A 588 35.66 -7.16 -2.14
C ALA A 588 36.15 -8.63 -2.26
N VAL A 589 36.36 -9.34 -1.15
CA VAL A 589 36.56 -10.80 -1.13
C VAL A 589 35.20 -11.50 -1.15
N GLY A 590 34.26 -11.05 -0.32
CA GLY A 590 32.87 -11.51 -0.28
C GLY A 590 32.21 -11.58 -1.66
N LEU A 591 32.19 -10.47 -2.39
CA LEU A 591 31.55 -10.43 -3.70
C LEU A 591 32.20 -11.35 -4.74
N LYS A 592 33.49 -11.70 -4.62
CA LYS A 592 34.14 -12.67 -5.54
C LYS A 592 33.57 -14.06 -5.41
N HIS A 593 33.02 -14.43 -4.25
CA HIS A 593 32.39 -15.74 -4.07
C HIS A 593 31.22 -15.97 -5.02
N LEU A 594 30.60 -14.92 -5.56
CA LEU A 594 29.48 -15.00 -6.51
C LEU A 594 29.89 -15.51 -7.92
N ALA A 595 31.17 -15.74 -8.19
CA ALA A 595 31.66 -16.14 -9.52
C ALA A 595 31.00 -17.40 -10.14
N PRO A 596 30.56 -18.42 -9.36
CA PRO A 596 29.82 -19.56 -9.91
C PRO A 596 28.40 -19.22 -10.41
N LEU A 597 27.83 -18.08 -10.00
CA LEU A 597 26.43 -17.70 -10.24
C LEU A 597 26.22 -17.10 -11.64
N THR A 598 26.64 -17.84 -12.67
CA THR A 598 26.63 -17.36 -14.07
C THR A 598 25.25 -17.04 -14.64
N LYS A 599 24.17 -17.54 -14.01
CA LYS A 599 22.77 -17.26 -14.38
C LYS A 599 22.13 -16.11 -13.59
N LEU A 600 22.84 -15.52 -12.63
CA LEU A 600 22.33 -14.46 -11.78
C LEU A 600 22.07 -13.20 -12.62
N TYR A 601 20.80 -12.84 -12.78
CA TYR A 601 20.41 -11.62 -13.47
C TYR A 601 20.13 -10.48 -12.48
N LEU A 602 19.56 -10.78 -11.31
CA LEU A 602 19.27 -9.79 -10.26
C LEU A 602 20.17 -10.01 -9.03
N LEU A 603 20.90 -8.97 -8.65
CA LEU A 603 21.61 -8.87 -7.38
C LEU A 603 21.13 -7.64 -6.59
N ASP A 604 20.52 -7.88 -5.44
CA ASP A 604 20.05 -6.85 -4.53
C ASP A 604 20.93 -6.80 -3.27
N LEU A 605 21.57 -5.65 -3.07
CA LEU A 605 22.43 -5.27 -1.94
C LEU A 605 21.91 -3.96 -1.29
N ASP A 606 20.64 -3.60 -1.48
CA ASP A 606 20.03 -2.41 -0.88
C ASP A 606 20.19 -2.39 0.64
N SER A 607 20.79 -1.35 1.20
CA SER A 607 21.06 -1.24 2.65
C SER A 607 21.87 -2.42 3.21
N ALA A 608 22.68 -3.08 2.37
CA ALA A 608 23.72 -3.99 2.83
C ALA A 608 24.88 -3.21 3.45
N VAL A 609 25.47 -3.75 4.52
CA VAL A 609 26.71 -3.21 5.08
C VAL A 609 27.85 -3.62 4.14
N LEU A 610 28.24 -2.74 3.22
CA LEU A 610 29.38 -2.94 2.32
C LEU A 610 30.62 -2.22 2.85
N GLU A 611 31.82 -2.75 2.57
CA GLU A 611 33.05 -1.96 2.67
C GLU A 611 33.21 -0.99 1.49
N PRO A 612 33.84 0.19 1.67
CA PRO A 612 34.20 1.06 0.55
C PRO A 612 35.09 0.31 -0.46
N GLY A 613 34.75 0.38 -1.75
CA GLY A 613 35.47 -0.38 -2.78
C GLY A 613 35.02 -1.84 -2.95
N ALA A 614 34.02 -2.33 -2.18
CA ALA A 614 33.57 -3.73 -2.26
C ALA A 614 33.19 -4.16 -3.69
N LEU A 615 32.53 -3.30 -4.47
CA LEU A 615 32.07 -3.62 -5.83
C LEU A 615 33.20 -3.97 -6.82
N LYS A 616 34.45 -3.61 -6.52
CA LYS A 616 35.64 -4.10 -7.25
C LYS A 616 35.73 -5.63 -7.23
N GLY A 617 35.22 -6.26 -6.18
CA GLY A 617 35.13 -7.69 -5.99
C GLY A 617 34.08 -8.40 -6.85
N LEU A 618 33.16 -7.68 -7.50
CA LEU A 618 32.19 -8.32 -8.38
C LEU A 618 32.91 -9.10 -9.51
N PRO A 619 32.62 -10.40 -9.66
CA PRO A 619 33.17 -11.24 -10.72
C PRO A 619 32.39 -10.98 -12.02
N ASP A 620 32.80 -11.65 -13.10
CA ASP A 620 32.09 -11.55 -14.37
C ASP A 620 30.80 -12.37 -14.31
N LEU A 621 29.66 -11.67 -14.21
CA LEU A 621 28.31 -12.21 -14.12
C LEU A 621 27.60 -11.97 -15.46
N PRO A 622 27.66 -12.92 -16.41
CA PRO A 622 27.26 -12.68 -17.80
C PRO A 622 25.75 -12.53 -18.01
N ALA A 623 24.93 -12.91 -17.01
CA ALA A 623 23.48 -12.74 -17.02
C ALA A 623 23.02 -11.43 -16.34
N LEU A 624 23.88 -10.73 -15.59
CA LEU A 624 23.49 -9.62 -14.70
C LEU A 624 22.82 -8.48 -15.49
N ASP A 625 21.52 -8.28 -15.22
CA ASP A 625 20.68 -7.23 -15.79
C ASP A 625 20.20 -6.21 -14.75
N GLN A 626 20.25 -6.54 -13.46
CA GLN A 626 19.71 -5.74 -12.36
C GLN A 626 20.68 -5.73 -11.18
N LEU A 627 21.08 -4.52 -10.75
CA LEU A 627 21.92 -4.30 -9.57
C LEU A 627 21.33 -3.18 -8.71
N TYR A 628 21.00 -3.50 -7.46
CA TYR A 628 20.47 -2.55 -6.48
C TYR A 628 21.45 -2.40 -5.31
N VAL A 629 21.88 -1.17 -5.02
CA VAL A 629 22.86 -0.82 -3.98
C VAL A 629 22.45 0.45 -3.21
N ARG A 630 21.15 0.70 -3.02
CA ARG A 630 20.63 1.88 -2.30
C ARG A 630 21.15 1.96 -0.87
N LYS A 631 21.38 3.17 -0.34
CA LYS A 631 21.80 3.40 1.07
C LYS A 631 23.05 2.55 1.43
N THR A 632 24.00 2.43 0.50
CA THR A 632 25.32 1.78 0.67
C THR A 632 26.45 2.81 0.45
N PRO A 633 27.70 2.56 0.90
CA PRO A 633 28.82 3.49 0.73
C PRO A 633 29.42 3.53 -0.70
N VAL A 634 28.69 3.08 -1.71
CA VAL A 634 29.12 3.11 -3.12
C VAL A 634 29.37 4.55 -3.57
N ALA A 635 30.48 4.77 -4.28
CA ALA A 635 30.91 6.09 -4.76
C ALA A 635 31.43 6.03 -6.21
N ASP A 636 31.82 7.18 -6.76
CA ASP A 636 32.31 7.32 -8.15
C ASP A 636 33.46 6.37 -8.52
N ALA A 637 34.27 5.95 -7.53
CA ALA A 637 35.41 5.05 -7.73
C ALA A 637 34.99 3.59 -8.01
N ASP A 638 33.78 3.19 -7.60
CA ASP A 638 33.26 1.83 -7.77
C ASP A 638 32.67 1.62 -9.18
N LEU A 639 32.02 2.64 -9.74
CA LEU A 639 31.22 2.55 -10.96
C LEU A 639 31.99 2.10 -12.22
N PRO A 640 33.30 2.39 -12.42
CA PRO A 640 34.06 1.83 -13.54
C PRO A 640 34.07 0.31 -13.58
N HIS A 641 33.89 -0.37 -12.44
CA HIS A 641 33.81 -1.83 -12.38
C HIS A 641 32.51 -2.38 -12.97
N LEU A 642 31.45 -1.57 -13.08
CA LEU A 642 30.15 -1.97 -13.64
C LEU A 642 30.17 -2.04 -15.18
N LEU A 643 31.12 -1.38 -15.84
CA LEU A 643 31.24 -1.37 -17.31
C LEU A 643 31.49 -2.76 -17.92
N ARG A 644 31.88 -3.76 -17.11
CA ARG A 644 32.05 -5.15 -17.53
C ARG A 644 30.74 -5.92 -17.67
N PHE A 645 29.61 -5.34 -17.25
CA PHE A 645 28.28 -5.97 -17.32
C PHE A 645 27.49 -5.39 -18.51
N PRO A 646 27.72 -5.82 -19.76
CA PRO A 646 27.07 -5.24 -20.93
C PRO A 646 25.56 -5.47 -20.94
N ARG A 647 25.03 -6.40 -20.14
CA ARG A 647 23.59 -6.67 -20.00
C ARG A 647 22.89 -5.82 -18.94
N LEU A 648 23.62 -5.03 -18.13
CA LEU A 648 23.03 -4.26 -17.04
C LEU A 648 21.98 -3.26 -17.58
N MET A 649 20.71 -3.49 -17.22
CA MET A 649 19.55 -2.71 -17.64
C MET A 649 19.02 -1.83 -16.51
N HIS A 650 18.96 -2.31 -15.27
CA HIS A 650 18.50 -1.52 -14.13
C HIS A 650 19.62 -1.35 -13.09
N LEU A 651 19.80 -0.12 -12.61
CA LEU A 651 20.83 0.24 -11.65
C LEU A 651 20.26 1.16 -10.55
N GLY A 652 20.20 0.66 -9.32
CA GLY A 652 19.73 1.40 -8.15
C GLY A 652 20.88 2.01 -7.34
N LEU A 653 21.07 3.33 -7.41
CA LEU A 653 22.11 4.08 -6.69
C LEU A 653 21.52 5.08 -5.67
N HIS A 654 20.25 4.95 -5.26
CA HIS A 654 19.62 5.91 -4.36
C HIS A 654 20.41 6.04 -3.03
N HIS A 655 20.57 7.26 -2.51
CA HIS A 655 21.28 7.59 -1.26
C HIS A 655 22.70 6.98 -1.19
N THR A 656 23.40 6.95 -2.31
CA THR A 656 24.84 6.60 -2.39
C THR A 656 25.69 7.87 -2.49
N ALA A 657 27.01 7.73 -2.36
CA ALA A 657 27.97 8.83 -2.46
C ALA A 657 28.35 9.19 -3.92
N VAL A 658 27.48 8.88 -4.89
CA VAL A 658 27.71 9.12 -6.32
C VAL A 658 27.50 10.60 -6.68
N THR A 659 28.34 11.09 -7.59
CA THR A 659 28.35 12.46 -8.13
C THR A 659 28.36 12.44 -9.67
N ASP A 660 28.39 13.62 -10.28
CA ASP A 660 28.49 13.83 -11.74
C ASP A 660 29.66 13.05 -12.38
N LYS A 661 30.78 12.89 -11.66
CA LYS A 661 31.95 12.13 -12.12
C LYS A 661 31.63 10.64 -12.26
N GLY A 662 30.91 10.08 -11.29
CA GLY A 662 30.40 8.71 -11.38
C GLY A 662 29.39 8.56 -12.50
N LEU A 663 28.54 9.58 -12.68
CA LEU A 663 27.48 9.57 -13.70
C LEU A 663 28.03 9.57 -15.13
N ALA A 664 29.12 10.29 -15.40
CA ALA A 664 29.88 10.19 -16.65
C ALA A 664 30.42 8.78 -16.95
N THR A 665 30.57 7.94 -15.93
CA THR A 665 30.91 6.51 -16.10
C THR A 665 29.67 5.67 -16.38
N VAL A 666 28.59 5.86 -15.61
CA VAL A 666 27.28 5.20 -15.82
C VAL A 666 26.74 5.47 -17.23
N ALA A 667 26.96 6.67 -17.75
CA ALA A 667 26.59 7.09 -19.10
C ALA A 667 27.18 6.22 -20.24
N ARG A 668 28.18 5.39 -19.94
CA ARG A 668 28.84 4.47 -20.88
C ARG A 668 28.25 3.05 -20.88
N LEU A 669 27.26 2.76 -20.03
CA LEU A 669 26.58 1.45 -20.00
C LEU A 669 25.65 1.29 -21.23
N PRO A 670 25.88 0.28 -22.09
CA PRO A 670 25.28 0.25 -23.44
C PRO A 670 23.82 -0.21 -23.50
N ASN A 671 23.27 -0.70 -22.39
CA ASN A 671 21.91 -1.27 -22.30
C ASN A 671 21.11 -0.73 -21.09
N LEU A 672 21.60 0.31 -20.41
CA LEU A 672 20.92 0.91 -19.26
C LEU A 672 19.54 1.47 -19.67
N LYS A 673 18.48 0.96 -19.03
CA LYS A 673 17.07 1.32 -19.20
C LYS A 673 16.52 2.05 -17.99
N GLN A 674 16.87 1.62 -16.78
CA GLN A 674 16.38 2.22 -15.54
C GLN A 674 17.56 2.63 -14.66
N LEU A 675 17.55 3.87 -14.19
CA LEU A 675 18.58 4.41 -13.32
C LEU A 675 17.94 5.19 -12.18
N HIS A 676 18.35 4.88 -10.95
CA HIS A 676 17.83 5.56 -9.76
C HIS A 676 18.95 6.28 -9.02
N LEU A 677 18.79 7.59 -8.82
CA LEU A 677 19.79 8.50 -8.26
C LEU A 677 19.24 9.31 -7.07
N ASP A 678 18.08 8.94 -6.53
CA ASP A 678 17.40 9.75 -5.51
C ASP A 678 18.27 9.93 -4.27
N GLY A 679 18.36 11.14 -3.73
CA GLY A 679 19.22 11.45 -2.58
C GLY A 679 20.74 11.39 -2.85
N THR A 680 21.19 11.33 -4.10
CA THR A 680 22.62 11.45 -4.46
C THR A 680 23.05 12.92 -4.64
N SER A 681 24.36 13.17 -4.76
CA SER A 681 24.92 14.52 -4.93
C SER A 681 24.99 15.02 -6.39
N VAL A 682 24.30 14.35 -7.32
CA VAL A 682 24.25 14.68 -8.75
C VAL A 682 23.65 16.06 -8.99
N THR A 683 24.21 16.79 -9.96
CA THR A 683 23.80 18.14 -10.41
C THR A 683 23.36 18.14 -11.88
N ASP A 684 22.94 19.30 -12.38
CA ASP A 684 22.63 19.56 -13.80
C ASP A 684 23.73 19.07 -14.76
N ALA A 685 25.00 19.26 -14.38
CA ALA A 685 26.15 18.83 -15.19
C ALA A 685 26.23 17.29 -15.28
N GLY A 686 25.90 16.57 -14.21
CA GLY A 686 25.78 15.13 -14.21
C GLY A 686 24.63 14.64 -15.08
N LEU A 687 23.44 15.25 -14.94
CA LEU A 687 22.26 14.91 -15.74
C LEU A 687 22.54 15.07 -17.25
N ASP A 688 23.31 16.09 -17.64
CA ASP A 688 23.69 16.31 -19.03
C ASP A 688 24.45 15.10 -19.63
N THR A 689 25.35 14.48 -18.87
CA THR A 689 26.11 13.30 -19.32
C THR A 689 25.21 12.11 -19.68
N LEU A 690 24.06 11.96 -18.99
CA LEU A 690 23.12 10.88 -19.26
C LEU A 690 22.41 10.99 -20.62
N ARG A 691 22.51 12.13 -21.33
CA ARG A 691 21.97 12.24 -22.70
C ARG A 691 22.63 11.25 -23.67
N ALA A 692 23.78 10.66 -23.32
CA ALA A 692 24.41 9.57 -24.05
C ALA A 692 23.62 8.24 -23.95
N CYS A 693 22.89 8.00 -22.86
CA CYS A 693 22.10 6.79 -22.63
C CYS A 693 20.80 6.77 -23.48
N LYS A 694 20.93 6.53 -24.79
CA LYS A 694 19.78 6.53 -25.73
C LYS A 694 18.72 5.43 -25.48
N LYS A 695 18.99 4.49 -24.58
CA LYS A 695 18.06 3.42 -24.15
C LYS A 695 17.44 3.66 -22.77
N LEU A 696 17.74 4.78 -22.11
CA LEU A 696 17.17 5.10 -20.82
C LEU A 696 15.66 5.34 -20.98
N GLU A 697 14.87 4.56 -20.26
CA GLU A 697 13.40 4.53 -20.25
C GLU A 697 12.86 5.10 -18.93
N TYR A 698 13.61 4.97 -17.83
CA TYR A 698 13.27 5.54 -16.51
C TYR A 698 14.50 6.14 -15.82
N LEU A 699 14.31 7.29 -15.18
CA LEU A 699 15.30 7.98 -14.37
C LEU A 699 14.62 8.58 -13.12
N SER A 700 15.11 8.29 -11.91
CA SER A 700 14.67 9.00 -10.69
C SER A 700 15.80 9.83 -10.08
N VAL A 701 15.49 11.10 -9.77
CA VAL A 701 16.44 12.14 -9.32
C VAL A 701 15.89 13.00 -8.16
N SER A 702 14.91 12.48 -7.42
CA SER A 702 14.35 13.11 -6.22
C SER A 702 15.43 13.43 -5.19
N GLY A 703 15.43 14.62 -4.60
CA GLY A 703 16.39 14.99 -3.55
C GLY A 703 17.85 15.08 -4.02
N THR A 704 18.09 15.14 -5.34
CA THR A 704 19.40 15.50 -5.91
C THR A 704 19.55 17.03 -6.01
N LYS A 705 20.67 17.51 -6.55
CA LYS A 705 20.91 18.94 -6.84
C LYS A 705 20.55 19.32 -8.28
N VAL A 706 19.75 18.49 -8.95
CA VAL A 706 19.28 18.72 -10.32
C VAL A 706 18.12 19.73 -10.31
N SER A 707 18.22 20.77 -11.13
CA SER A 707 17.21 21.81 -11.29
C SER A 707 16.03 21.34 -12.17
N PRO A 708 14.81 21.87 -11.94
CA PRO A 708 13.67 21.62 -12.83
C PRO A 708 13.92 22.03 -14.29
N ALA A 709 14.78 23.03 -14.52
CA ALA A 709 15.18 23.47 -15.85
C ALA A 709 16.02 22.40 -16.58
N ALA A 710 17.02 21.82 -15.91
CA ALA A 710 17.82 20.74 -16.48
C ALA A 710 16.98 19.47 -16.73
N VAL A 711 16.03 19.13 -15.84
CA VAL A 711 15.06 18.05 -16.08
C VAL A 711 14.21 18.32 -17.34
N ALA A 712 13.71 19.54 -17.51
CA ALA A 712 12.93 19.90 -18.68
C ALA A 712 13.76 19.81 -19.98
N GLU A 713 15.03 20.19 -19.94
CA GLU A 713 15.94 20.08 -21.09
C GLU A 713 16.32 18.63 -21.40
N PHE A 714 16.58 17.83 -20.37
CA PHE A 714 16.86 16.40 -20.49
C PHE A 714 15.67 15.63 -21.08
N ARG A 715 14.44 15.92 -20.63
CA ARG A 715 13.19 15.38 -21.20
C ARG A 715 13.03 15.72 -22.69
N ARG A 716 13.56 16.87 -23.17
CA ARG A 716 13.58 17.19 -24.62
C ARG A 716 14.62 16.36 -25.38
N ALA A 717 15.77 16.05 -24.78
CA ALA A 717 16.83 15.27 -25.40
C ALA A 717 16.60 13.74 -25.39
N LEU A 718 15.83 13.24 -24.41
CA LEU A 718 15.40 11.85 -24.30
C LEU A 718 13.89 11.78 -23.99
N PRO A 719 13.01 12.06 -24.97
CA PRO A 719 11.55 12.16 -24.75
C PRO A 719 10.85 10.83 -24.44
N ARG A 720 11.57 9.70 -24.54
CA ARG A 720 11.10 8.37 -24.10
C ARG A 720 11.60 7.98 -22.70
N CYS A 721 12.48 8.79 -22.11
CA CYS A 721 12.93 8.59 -20.74
C CYS A 721 11.96 9.30 -19.80
N GLU A 722 11.25 8.54 -19.00
CA GLU A 722 10.44 9.09 -17.93
C GLU A 722 11.36 9.54 -16.79
N VAL A 723 11.23 10.81 -16.37
CA VAL A 723 12.04 11.36 -15.28
C VAL A 723 11.16 11.65 -14.06
N ASN A 724 11.35 10.89 -12.99
CA ASN A 724 10.71 11.11 -11.71
C ASN A 724 11.55 12.07 -10.84
N THR A 725 10.93 13.19 -10.46
CA THR A 725 11.51 14.22 -9.59
C THR A 725 10.76 14.37 -8.27
N ALA A 726 9.69 13.59 -8.06
CA ALA A 726 8.82 13.74 -6.89
C ALA A 726 9.50 13.18 -5.63
N PRO A 727 9.45 13.88 -4.48
CA PRO A 727 10.06 13.42 -3.25
C PRO A 727 9.59 12.01 -2.89
N HIS A 728 10.51 11.05 -2.88
CA HIS A 728 10.30 9.79 -2.20
C HIS A 728 10.24 10.07 -0.69
N GLY A 729 9.10 9.76 -0.05
CA GLY A 729 9.01 9.74 1.41
C GLY A 729 9.96 8.66 1.95
N ASP A 730 10.96 9.11 2.70
CA ASP A 730 12.09 8.32 3.24
C ASP A 730 11.71 7.34 4.37
#